data_AF-A0AAJ7EFX8-F1
#
_entry.id   AF-A0AAJ7EFX8-F1
#
_cell.length_a   1.000
_cell.length_b   1.000
_cell.length_c   1.000
_cell.angle_alpha   90.00
_cell.angle_beta   90.00
_cell.angle_gamma   90.00
#
_symmetry.space_group_name_H-M   'P 1'
#
loop_
_entity.id
_entity.type
_entity.pdbx_description
1 polymer ?
#
loop_
_entity_poly.entity_id
_entity_poly.type
_entity_poly.pdbx_seq_one_letter_code
_entity_poly.pdbx_strand_id
1 'polypeptide(L)'
;MKSLIFIVLIVYSSKAEVLSSIPGHLVDCYRSGGPLLNSPRRLDVFLSLVRKLEHSAKLDMRLFSTSLLRRFRLDGIEQASNPIETEFVLPYRASAFQFHKYKLLMDLFLPSQNLLEMDESLTLVERCLLHKLLSSTVQPWERGDENLTCPLSAQQRENMSTDSSGRIHSRCPIEDGVIQTDWGPVAVGTIIAAIAASLESQRVSLTDIFSANIYKSEVSQPMIDRALADWEKQVENPNDNNNIANFEMLASATDELNISNILVATIVGDLAEVVVNQGPRVGASAQLMTVGSNNRWNDTLLPRDFYLLPQNSNDWQFTDAEILAGVDGLILASYVPSWIELRRSFRLSQVLDSYYSNDGVSFGPEVRACNRLALYNRVLNNTILASETLRFAQVLSLTQNTVYIPLEEMQRMSDAAVTAFIEYVPSVLRKYQRNCVSVDSVPVVDLIVATDSSWREYDVEQFLSWMSGALELDASRSTLGVVHGNTGRWVAPPAHNITALFTHIANYTDPWPNRLNVPNVLTTVNQHLRNQTLQDINAKASAGRSTVILILSPTDQPSGNEIERSRTIMHSIRSSFFDAYFAYAAQDLTNFQNINNEYLDYSEMFITLPSTCVQDVASAINTFMIKNDIPKRIFGAACPSNGTTFYQIEYEDSVMAKTKRGYRIHPFYLRQQPLIRVQFRNSNYGTILVCMFRGAEATQSCQLIGERNIHTFNLTAPCPSPDFCPPAHFVVTATTTLNACAHADCRTPNQVDYYIQHSGLRCLPLLGSGAAPSNHWKVNLGLSLVILILYLN
;
A
#
# COMPACT_ATOMS: atom_id res chain seq x y z
N MET A 1 12.38 -49.03 -43.81
CA MET A 1 11.67 -47.75 -43.59
C MET A 1 11.24 -47.64 -42.14
N LYS A 2 11.91 -46.78 -41.37
CA LYS A 2 11.36 -45.91 -40.31
C LYS A 2 12.55 -45.30 -39.56
N SER A 3 12.88 -44.07 -39.95
CA SER A 3 13.86 -43.22 -39.28
C SER A 3 13.25 -42.75 -37.97
N LEU A 4 13.86 -43.06 -36.84
CA LEU A 4 13.52 -42.47 -35.55
C LEU A 4 14.41 -41.23 -35.38
N ILE A 5 13.83 -40.05 -35.59
CA ILE A 5 14.44 -38.77 -35.25
C ILE A 5 14.26 -38.59 -33.73
N PHE A 6 15.37 -38.65 -33.00
CA PHE A 6 15.42 -38.28 -31.59
C PHE A 6 15.54 -36.75 -31.52
N ILE A 7 14.45 -36.07 -31.21
CA ILE A 7 14.47 -34.64 -30.88
C ILE A 7 15.05 -34.54 -29.46
N VAL A 8 16.31 -34.13 -29.37
CA VAL A 8 16.93 -33.71 -28.12
C VAL A 8 16.31 -32.36 -27.75
N LEU A 9 15.38 -32.36 -26.81
CA LEU A 9 14.97 -31.17 -26.08
C LEU A 9 16.16 -30.71 -25.24
N ILE A 10 16.93 -29.77 -25.78
CA ILE A 10 17.87 -28.99 -24.99
C ILE A 10 17.01 -28.13 -24.07
N VAL A 11 16.84 -28.58 -22.83
CA VAL A 11 16.41 -27.70 -21.74
C VAL A 11 17.56 -26.73 -21.53
N TYR A 12 17.50 -25.58 -22.19
CA TYR A 12 18.35 -24.45 -21.85
C TYR A 12 17.99 -24.07 -20.41
N SER A 13 18.88 -24.42 -19.48
CA SER A 13 18.94 -23.76 -18.19
C SER A 13 19.35 -22.31 -18.47
N SER A 14 18.37 -21.45 -18.75
CA SER A 14 18.62 -20.01 -18.90
C SER A 14 19.14 -19.50 -17.57
N LYS A 15 20.44 -19.17 -17.50
CA LYS A 15 20.93 -18.28 -16.46
C LYS A 15 20.09 -16.99 -16.54
N ALA A 16 19.58 -16.52 -15.40
CA ALA A 16 18.75 -15.33 -15.33
C ALA A 16 19.63 -14.08 -15.55
N GLU A 17 19.96 -13.81 -16.81
CA GLU A 17 20.72 -12.64 -17.24
C GLU A 17 19.75 -11.48 -17.52
N VAL A 18 20.06 -10.28 -17.02
CA VAL A 18 19.27 -9.08 -17.26
C VAL A 18 19.56 -8.52 -18.66
N LEU A 19 18.52 -8.44 -19.49
CA LEU A 19 18.60 -7.91 -20.86
C LEU A 19 18.00 -6.50 -20.95
N SER A 20 18.42 -5.74 -21.96
CA SER A 20 17.87 -4.41 -22.26
C SER A 20 16.47 -4.45 -22.90
N SER A 21 16.07 -5.61 -23.44
CA SER A 21 14.71 -5.82 -23.96
C SER A 21 13.71 -6.01 -22.82
N ILE A 22 12.49 -5.49 -22.98
CA ILE A 22 11.40 -5.73 -22.03
C ILE A 22 11.15 -7.24 -21.88
N PRO A 23 11.24 -7.80 -20.64
CA PRO A 23 10.99 -9.21 -20.40
C PRO A 23 9.58 -9.64 -20.82
N GLY A 24 9.44 -10.87 -21.31
CA GLY A 24 8.17 -11.39 -21.85
C GLY A 24 6.95 -11.22 -20.93
N HIS A 25 7.14 -11.31 -19.62
CA HIS A 25 6.07 -11.16 -18.62
C HIS A 25 5.64 -9.70 -18.34
N LEU A 26 6.40 -8.72 -18.85
CA LEU A 26 6.11 -7.28 -18.77
C LEU A 26 5.70 -6.68 -20.11
N VAL A 27 5.80 -7.43 -21.21
CA VAL A 27 5.49 -6.91 -22.57
C VAL A 27 4.10 -6.30 -22.63
N ASP A 28 3.09 -6.97 -22.04
CA ASP A 28 1.70 -6.50 -22.04
C ASP A 28 1.50 -5.17 -21.28
N CYS A 29 2.44 -4.78 -20.41
CA CYS A 29 2.42 -3.48 -19.74
C CYS A 29 2.83 -2.31 -20.63
N TYR A 30 3.38 -2.59 -21.81
CA TYR A 30 3.87 -1.59 -22.75
C TYR A 30 3.16 -1.66 -24.11
N ARG A 31 2.48 -2.78 -24.41
CA ARG A 31 1.70 -2.96 -25.64
C ARG A 31 0.54 -1.98 -25.70
N SER A 32 0.43 -1.23 -26.79
CA SER A 32 -0.62 -0.22 -27.02
C SER A 32 -0.73 0.80 -25.88
N GLY A 33 0.40 1.14 -25.24
CA GLY A 33 0.46 2.03 -24.07
C GLY A 33 0.19 1.36 -22.72
N GLY A 34 -0.16 0.07 -22.72
CA GLY A 34 -0.41 -0.75 -21.54
C GLY A 34 -1.70 -0.39 -20.78
N PRO A 35 -2.25 -1.30 -19.97
CA PRO A 35 -3.35 -0.97 -19.10
C PRO A 35 -2.91 0.02 -18.02
N LEU A 36 -3.63 1.14 -17.91
CA LEU A 36 -3.40 2.14 -16.88
C LEU A 36 -4.41 1.98 -15.75
N LEU A 37 -3.92 1.73 -14.53
CA LEU A 37 -4.72 1.90 -13.32
C LEU A 37 -4.44 3.27 -12.73
N ASN A 38 -5.46 4.12 -12.70
CA ASN A 38 -5.40 5.44 -12.10
C ASN A 38 -5.43 5.42 -10.56
N SER A 39 -4.85 4.39 -9.93
CA SER A 39 -4.70 4.31 -8.48
C SER A 39 -3.62 5.29 -8.00
N PRO A 40 -3.73 5.86 -6.78
CA PRO A 40 -2.64 6.63 -6.20
C PRO A 40 -1.37 5.78 -6.00
N ARG A 41 -0.19 6.41 -6.13
CA ARG A 41 1.13 5.86 -5.82
C ARG A 41 1.48 6.09 -4.34
N ARG A 42 0.81 5.37 -3.45
CA ARG A 42 1.02 5.46 -2.00
C ARG A 42 1.50 4.13 -1.41
N LEU A 43 2.02 4.21 -0.19
CA LEU A 43 2.47 3.04 0.56
C LEU A 43 1.38 1.98 0.77
N ASP A 44 0.14 2.37 1.10
CA ASP A 44 -0.98 1.46 1.33
C ASP A 44 -1.31 0.62 0.07
N VAL A 45 -1.37 1.27 -1.09
CA VAL A 45 -1.57 0.63 -2.40
C VAL A 45 -0.45 -0.38 -2.69
N PHE A 46 0.80 0.04 -2.48
CA PHE A 46 1.96 -0.81 -2.68
C PHE A 46 1.93 -2.04 -1.76
N LEU A 47 1.66 -1.83 -0.46
CA LEU A 47 1.55 -2.91 0.53
C LEU A 47 0.41 -3.88 0.20
N SER A 48 -0.71 -3.39 -0.33
CA SER A 48 -1.84 -4.22 -0.75
C SER A 48 -1.43 -5.23 -1.83
N LEU A 49 -0.72 -4.77 -2.87
CA LEU A 49 -0.19 -5.62 -3.94
C LEU A 49 0.85 -6.62 -3.41
N VAL A 50 1.76 -6.18 -2.56
CA VAL A 50 2.78 -7.03 -1.94
C VAL A 50 2.14 -8.12 -1.07
N ARG A 51 1.15 -7.77 -0.23
CA ARG A 51 0.44 -8.74 0.63
C ARG A 51 -0.26 -9.82 -0.18
N LYS A 52 -0.88 -9.43 -1.31
CA LYS A 52 -1.53 -10.36 -2.24
C LYS A 52 -0.54 -11.39 -2.80
N LEU A 53 0.66 -10.93 -3.17
CA LEU A 53 1.76 -11.79 -3.62
C LEU A 53 2.33 -12.66 -2.48
N GLU A 54 2.55 -12.12 -1.28
CA GLU A 54 3.04 -12.88 -0.13
C GLU A 54 2.09 -14.03 0.24
N HIS A 55 0.78 -13.78 0.17
CA HIS A 55 -0.25 -14.77 0.47
C HIS A 55 -0.26 -15.93 -0.54
N SER A 56 -0.06 -15.63 -1.83
CA SER A 56 0.00 -16.65 -2.87
C SER A 56 1.32 -17.40 -2.90
N ALA A 57 2.45 -16.70 -2.75
CA ALA A 57 3.78 -17.26 -2.93
C ALA A 57 4.26 -18.10 -1.73
N LYS A 58 3.84 -17.76 -0.51
CA LYS A 58 4.25 -18.44 0.75
C LYS A 58 5.77 -18.58 0.92
N LEU A 59 6.51 -17.61 0.41
CA LEU A 59 7.98 -17.55 0.50
C LEU A 59 8.44 -16.84 1.78
N ASP A 60 9.63 -17.19 2.24
CA ASP A 60 10.30 -16.38 3.27
C ASP A 60 10.68 -15.00 2.70
N MET A 61 10.96 -14.02 3.56
CA MET A 61 11.24 -12.65 3.13
C MET A 61 12.44 -12.55 2.17
N ARG A 62 13.43 -13.43 2.32
CA ARG A 62 14.68 -13.44 1.54
C ARG A 62 14.42 -13.89 0.10
N LEU A 63 13.71 -15.00 -0.06
CA LEU A 63 13.28 -15.51 -1.36
C LEU A 63 12.26 -14.57 -2.01
N PHE A 64 11.36 -14.02 -1.19
CA PHE A 64 10.30 -13.14 -1.67
C PHE A 64 10.84 -11.82 -2.20
N SER A 65 11.72 -11.13 -1.48
CA SER A 65 12.26 -9.83 -1.88
C SER A 65 13.06 -9.91 -3.18
N THR A 66 13.91 -10.94 -3.32
CA THR A 66 14.70 -11.20 -4.52
C THR A 66 13.83 -11.58 -5.72
N SER A 67 12.82 -12.43 -5.51
CA SER A 67 11.87 -12.81 -6.57
C SER A 67 11.01 -11.63 -7.02
N LEU A 68 10.54 -10.79 -6.08
CA LEU A 68 9.76 -9.58 -6.36
C LEU A 68 10.54 -8.61 -7.25
N LEU A 69 11.82 -8.37 -6.93
CA LEU A 69 12.69 -7.50 -7.72
C LEU A 69 12.92 -8.05 -9.13
N ARG A 70 13.29 -9.33 -9.27
CA ARG A 70 13.57 -9.94 -10.58
C ARG A 70 12.32 -10.09 -11.46
N ARG A 71 11.12 -10.14 -10.86
CA ARG A 71 9.86 -10.30 -11.59
C ARG A 71 9.19 -8.98 -11.98
N PHE A 72 9.31 -7.94 -11.16
CA PHE A 72 8.54 -6.72 -11.36
C PHE A 72 9.38 -5.44 -11.44
N ARG A 73 10.68 -5.46 -11.17
CA ARG A 73 11.54 -4.26 -11.31
C ARG A 73 12.36 -4.35 -12.58
N LEU A 74 12.35 -3.31 -13.40
CA LEU A 74 13.29 -3.10 -14.49
C LEU A 74 13.53 -1.60 -14.65
N ASP A 75 14.70 -1.13 -14.24
CA ASP A 75 15.00 0.29 -14.21
C ASP A 75 15.47 0.82 -15.56
N GLY A 76 15.33 2.14 -15.76
CA GLY A 76 15.86 2.86 -16.92
C GLY A 76 15.14 2.58 -18.24
N ILE A 77 13.82 2.38 -18.22
CA ILE A 77 13.04 2.11 -19.43
C ILE A 77 12.79 3.39 -20.21
N GLU A 78 13.17 3.41 -21.48
CA GLU A 78 12.97 4.54 -22.38
C GLU A 78 12.08 4.15 -23.56
N GLN A 79 11.29 5.12 -24.00
CA GLN A 79 10.54 5.03 -25.25
C GLN A 79 11.38 5.56 -26.40
N ALA A 80 11.41 4.83 -27.52
CA ALA A 80 12.08 5.26 -28.75
C ALA A 80 11.51 6.59 -29.29
N SER A 81 12.37 7.41 -29.92
CA SER A 81 11.99 8.75 -30.39
C SER A 81 10.91 8.77 -31.46
N ASN A 82 10.89 7.77 -32.34
CA ASN A 82 9.86 7.56 -33.34
C ASN A 82 9.15 6.23 -33.04
N PRO A 83 8.19 6.21 -32.10
CA PRO A 83 7.59 4.97 -31.65
C PRO A 83 6.72 4.36 -32.76
N ILE A 84 7.23 3.32 -33.40
CA ILE A 84 6.45 2.46 -34.30
C ILE A 84 6.22 1.15 -33.56
N GLU A 85 4.98 0.94 -33.11
CA GLU A 85 4.57 -0.33 -32.55
C GLU A 85 4.01 -1.24 -33.65
N THR A 86 4.49 -2.48 -33.69
CA THR A 86 3.94 -3.56 -34.55
C THR A 86 3.83 -4.83 -33.73
N GLU A 87 3.19 -5.88 -34.26
CA GLU A 87 3.12 -7.19 -33.59
C GLU A 87 4.49 -7.72 -33.13
N PHE A 88 5.56 -7.40 -33.87
CA PHE A 88 6.92 -7.88 -33.58
C PHE A 88 7.85 -6.82 -32.97
N VAL A 89 7.43 -5.55 -32.92
CA VAL A 89 8.29 -4.43 -32.48
C VAL A 89 7.59 -3.66 -31.36
N LEU A 90 8.26 -3.61 -30.21
CA LEU A 90 7.85 -2.80 -29.06
C LEU A 90 8.81 -1.59 -28.97
N PRO A 91 8.31 -0.33 -28.96
CA PRO A 91 9.16 0.86 -28.98
C PRO A 91 9.70 1.23 -27.59
N TYR A 92 9.98 0.24 -26.74
CA TYR A 92 10.49 0.40 -25.39
C TYR A 92 11.70 -0.50 -25.15
N ARG A 93 12.71 0.03 -24.47
CA ARG A 93 13.92 -0.70 -24.06
C ARG A 93 14.48 -0.10 -22.79
N ALA A 94 15.14 -0.91 -21.97
CA ALA A 94 15.91 -0.43 -20.84
C ALA A 94 17.28 0.06 -21.35
N SER A 95 17.46 1.38 -21.37
CA SER A 95 18.70 2.02 -21.86
C SER A 95 19.05 3.34 -21.21
N ALA A 96 18.20 3.89 -20.34
CA ALA A 96 18.60 5.05 -19.55
C ALA A 96 19.74 4.67 -18.59
N PHE A 97 20.42 5.69 -18.04
CA PHE A 97 21.55 5.47 -17.15
C PHE A 97 21.23 4.54 -15.96
N GLN A 98 19.99 4.61 -15.43
CA GLN A 98 19.54 3.77 -14.31
C GLN A 98 19.64 2.26 -14.60
N PHE A 99 19.51 1.86 -15.88
CA PHE A 99 19.56 0.46 -16.29
C PHE A 99 20.94 -0.16 -16.02
N HIS A 100 22.03 0.58 -16.21
CA HIS A 100 23.39 0.03 -16.06
C HIS A 100 23.70 -0.34 -14.60
N LYS A 101 23.36 0.55 -13.66
CA LYS A 101 23.43 0.26 -12.22
C LYS A 101 22.52 -0.90 -11.85
N TYR A 102 21.26 -0.89 -12.29
CA TYR A 102 20.29 -1.94 -12.02
C TYR A 102 20.78 -3.31 -12.51
N LYS A 103 21.34 -3.38 -13.72
CA LYS A 103 21.87 -4.60 -14.31
C LYS A 103 23.00 -5.17 -13.46
N LEU A 104 23.98 -4.34 -13.08
CA LEU A 104 25.07 -4.77 -12.21
C LEU A 104 24.56 -5.23 -10.84
N LEU A 105 23.64 -4.48 -10.23
CA LEU A 105 23.02 -4.84 -8.95
C LEU A 105 22.36 -6.22 -9.04
N MET A 106 21.55 -6.47 -10.07
CA MET A 106 20.82 -7.72 -10.24
C MET A 106 21.71 -8.90 -10.65
N ASP A 107 22.70 -8.71 -11.51
CA ASP A 107 23.51 -9.81 -12.03
C ASP A 107 24.67 -10.19 -11.10
N LEU A 108 25.21 -9.24 -10.32
CA LEU A 108 26.43 -9.43 -9.53
C LEU A 108 26.24 -9.34 -8.02
N PHE A 109 25.37 -8.44 -7.54
CA PHE A 109 25.28 -8.10 -6.11
C PHE A 109 24.08 -8.71 -5.40
N LEU A 110 23.02 -9.03 -6.15
CA LEU A 110 21.85 -9.73 -5.63
C LEU A 110 21.84 -11.19 -6.08
N PRO A 111 21.49 -12.13 -5.20
CA PRO A 111 21.49 -13.56 -5.51
C PRO A 111 20.55 -13.87 -6.68
N SER A 112 21.00 -14.77 -7.57
CA SER A 112 20.18 -15.31 -8.65
C SER A 112 19.49 -16.58 -8.17
N GLN A 113 18.17 -16.52 -8.06
CA GLN A 113 17.36 -17.71 -7.78
C GLN A 113 16.31 -17.85 -8.88
N ASN A 114 15.91 -19.10 -9.15
CA ASN A 114 14.89 -19.39 -10.15
C ASN A 114 13.65 -18.56 -9.85
N LEU A 115 13.19 -17.81 -10.87
CA LEU A 115 11.93 -17.06 -10.82
C LEU A 115 10.81 -18.03 -10.46
N LEU A 116 10.33 -17.97 -9.22
CA LEU A 116 9.09 -18.62 -8.84
C LEU A 116 7.96 -17.88 -9.54
N GLU A 117 6.99 -18.60 -10.10
CA GLU A 117 5.83 -18.02 -10.76
C GLU A 117 4.96 -17.28 -9.72
N MET A 118 5.21 -15.99 -9.55
CA MET A 118 4.46 -15.09 -8.66
C MET A 118 3.23 -14.48 -9.34
N ASP A 119 2.96 -14.83 -10.60
CA ASP A 119 2.07 -14.06 -11.49
C ASP A 119 0.59 -14.38 -11.38
N GLU A 120 0.23 -15.56 -10.90
CA GLU A 120 -1.16 -16.04 -10.98
C GLU A 120 -2.13 -15.25 -10.09
N SER A 121 -1.63 -14.53 -9.07
CA SER A 121 -2.50 -13.80 -8.14
C SER A 121 -2.80 -12.37 -8.55
N LEU A 122 -2.00 -11.74 -9.41
CA LEU A 122 -2.21 -10.35 -9.86
C LEU A 122 -2.88 -10.31 -11.24
N THR A 123 -3.87 -9.44 -11.37
CA THR A 123 -4.41 -9.06 -12.69
C THR A 123 -3.34 -8.33 -13.50
N LEU A 124 -3.48 -8.30 -14.83
CA LEU A 124 -2.53 -7.58 -15.70
C LEU A 124 -2.38 -6.10 -15.27
N VAL A 125 -3.49 -5.45 -14.94
CA VAL A 125 -3.55 -4.05 -14.50
C VAL A 125 -2.75 -3.85 -13.19
N GLU A 126 -2.93 -4.73 -12.21
CA GLU A 126 -2.19 -4.70 -10.93
C GLU A 126 -0.69 -4.99 -11.13
N ARG A 127 -0.35 -5.92 -12.02
CA ARG A 127 1.04 -6.25 -12.38
C ARG A 127 1.75 -5.04 -12.96
N CYS A 128 1.12 -4.34 -13.91
CA CYS A 128 1.72 -3.15 -14.52
C CYS A 128 1.82 -1.99 -13.53
N LEU A 129 0.86 -1.84 -12.62
CA LEU A 129 0.97 -0.88 -11.52
C LEU A 129 2.15 -1.21 -10.61
N LEU A 130 2.27 -2.46 -10.13
CA LEU A 130 3.38 -2.88 -9.27
C LEU A 130 4.74 -2.65 -9.96
N HIS A 131 4.82 -2.94 -11.25
CA HIS A 131 6.03 -2.71 -12.04
C HIS A 131 6.43 -1.21 -12.06
N LYS A 132 5.47 -0.31 -12.29
CA LYS A 132 5.69 1.15 -12.27
C LYS A 132 6.00 1.70 -10.87
N LEU A 133 5.51 1.04 -9.80
CA LEU A 133 5.82 1.41 -8.42
C LEU A 133 7.23 0.97 -8.00
N LEU A 134 7.78 -0.09 -8.61
CA LEU A 134 9.09 -0.65 -8.24
C LEU A 134 10.26 -0.13 -9.09
N SER A 135 10.01 0.19 -10.36
CA SER A 135 11.07 0.46 -11.33
C SER A 135 11.47 1.93 -11.34
N SER A 136 12.74 2.22 -11.02
CA SER A 136 13.27 3.59 -11.08
C SER A 136 13.53 3.96 -12.53
N THR A 137 12.83 4.99 -13.02
CA THR A 137 12.98 5.50 -14.38
C THR A 137 12.58 6.97 -14.38
N VAL A 138 13.41 7.82 -14.97
CA VAL A 138 13.01 9.20 -15.26
C VAL A 138 12.53 9.27 -16.70
N GLN A 139 11.34 9.83 -16.92
CA GLN A 139 10.79 10.13 -18.23
C GLN A 139 11.14 11.58 -18.58
N PRO A 140 12.18 11.82 -19.40
CA PRO A 140 12.76 13.15 -19.58
C PRO A 140 12.08 13.96 -20.68
N TRP A 141 11.03 13.42 -21.32
CA TRP A 141 10.47 13.96 -22.57
C TRP A 141 9.18 14.74 -22.34
N GLU A 142 8.98 15.80 -23.11
CA GLU A 142 7.77 16.62 -23.06
C GLU A 142 6.51 15.80 -23.44
N ARG A 143 5.41 16.07 -22.72
CA ARG A 143 4.11 15.40 -22.87
C ARG A 143 3.04 16.25 -23.58
N GLY A 144 3.34 17.54 -23.81
CA GLY A 144 2.41 18.50 -24.43
C GLY A 144 1.41 19.14 -23.46
N ASP A 145 1.40 18.76 -22.19
CA ASP A 145 0.54 19.33 -21.14
C ASP A 145 1.30 20.24 -20.15
N GLU A 146 2.57 20.53 -20.43
CA GLU A 146 3.48 21.18 -19.48
C GLU A 146 3.06 22.59 -19.05
N ASN A 147 2.25 23.28 -19.85
CA ASN A 147 1.75 24.61 -19.48
C ASN A 147 0.73 24.56 -18.34
N LEU A 148 0.14 23.39 -18.08
CA LEU A 148 -0.81 23.14 -16.99
C LEU A 148 -0.12 22.45 -15.80
N THR A 149 0.79 21.51 -16.09
CA THR A 149 1.37 20.61 -15.07
C THR A 149 2.67 21.11 -14.48
N CYS A 150 3.56 21.70 -15.30
CA CYS A 150 4.85 22.18 -14.84
C CYS A 150 4.75 23.61 -14.27
N PRO A 151 5.39 23.91 -13.12
CA PRO A 151 5.46 25.26 -12.61
C PRO A 151 6.27 26.15 -13.58
N LEU A 152 5.73 27.33 -13.90
CA LEU A 152 6.38 28.30 -14.79
C LEU A 152 7.38 29.13 -13.98
N SER A 153 8.68 28.80 -14.01
CA SER A 153 9.72 29.77 -13.67
C SER A 153 10.23 30.48 -14.92
N ALA A 154 10.67 31.75 -14.77
CA ALA A 154 11.19 32.55 -15.88
C ALA A 154 12.48 31.95 -16.49
N GLN A 155 13.33 31.32 -15.68
CA GLN A 155 14.58 30.66 -16.12
C GLN A 155 14.33 29.33 -16.85
N GLN A 156 13.30 28.57 -16.49
CA GLN A 156 12.98 27.29 -17.16
C GLN A 156 12.38 27.46 -18.56
N ARG A 157 11.99 28.68 -18.97
CA ARG A 157 11.54 28.95 -20.35
C ARG A 157 12.68 28.94 -21.38
N GLU A 158 13.90 29.21 -20.95
CA GLU A 158 15.05 29.39 -21.86
C GLU A 158 15.91 28.12 -22.02
N ASN A 159 15.73 27.12 -21.16
CA ASN A 159 16.63 25.95 -21.04
C ASN A 159 16.09 24.62 -21.62
N MET A 160 15.03 24.63 -22.46
CA MET A 160 14.56 23.39 -23.09
C MET A 160 15.51 22.98 -24.22
N SER A 161 16.44 22.09 -23.92
CA SER A 161 17.29 21.47 -24.92
C SER A 161 16.47 20.50 -25.78
N THR A 162 16.76 20.51 -27.07
CA THR A 162 16.31 19.49 -28.01
C THR A 162 17.39 18.44 -28.11
N ASP A 163 17.00 17.17 -28.05
CA ASP A 163 17.93 16.08 -28.31
C ASP A 163 18.30 16.00 -29.81
N SER A 164 19.26 15.15 -30.13
CA SER A 164 19.71 14.93 -31.52
C SER A 164 18.63 14.33 -32.43
N SER A 165 17.53 13.81 -31.86
CA SER A 165 16.38 13.26 -32.58
C SER A 165 15.23 14.26 -32.76
N GLY A 166 15.39 15.48 -32.25
CA GLY A 166 14.39 16.55 -32.31
C GLY A 166 13.33 16.50 -31.21
N ARG A 167 13.46 15.62 -30.22
CA ARG A 167 12.58 15.59 -29.04
C ARG A 167 12.97 16.69 -28.07
N ILE A 168 11.95 17.25 -27.44
CA ILE A 168 12.13 18.32 -26.46
C ILE A 168 12.16 17.71 -25.06
N HIS A 169 13.16 18.10 -24.28
CA HIS A 169 13.23 17.73 -22.87
C HIS A 169 12.13 18.41 -22.05
N SER A 170 11.53 17.64 -21.14
CA SER A 170 10.48 18.14 -20.27
C SER A 170 11.00 19.16 -19.27
N ARG A 171 10.24 20.23 -19.02
CA ARG A 171 10.55 21.19 -17.94
C ARG A 171 10.33 20.58 -16.56
N CYS A 172 9.47 19.58 -16.49
CA CYS A 172 9.25 18.79 -15.29
C CYS A 172 9.16 17.29 -15.64
N PRO A 173 10.32 16.61 -15.75
CA PRO A 173 10.37 15.17 -15.97
C PRO A 173 9.58 14.41 -14.90
N ILE A 174 9.05 13.24 -15.25
CA ILE A 174 8.36 12.36 -14.30
C ILE A 174 9.34 11.29 -13.83
N GLU A 175 9.41 11.05 -12.53
CA GLU A 175 10.15 9.94 -11.94
C GLU A 175 9.18 8.82 -11.54
N ASP A 176 9.37 7.65 -12.15
CA ASP A 176 8.70 6.39 -11.80
C ASP A 176 9.44 5.66 -10.66
N GLY A 177 8.81 4.65 -10.08
CA GLY A 177 9.39 3.90 -8.95
C GLY A 177 9.25 4.58 -7.59
N VAL A 178 8.57 5.75 -7.56
CA VAL A 178 8.37 6.54 -6.35
C VAL A 178 6.97 6.33 -5.78
N ILE A 179 6.91 6.16 -4.45
CA ILE A 179 5.66 6.13 -3.68
C ILE A 179 5.63 7.25 -2.65
N GLN A 180 4.43 7.77 -2.37
CA GLN A 180 4.20 8.73 -1.30
C GLN A 180 4.05 7.99 0.04
N THR A 181 4.80 8.46 1.04
CA THR A 181 4.62 8.11 2.45
C THR A 181 4.35 9.39 3.26
N ASP A 182 3.87 9.25 4.49
CA ASP A 182 3.77 10.38 5.43
C ASP A 182 5.12 11.03 5.75
N TRP A 183 6.23 10.33 5.45
CA TRP A 183 7.61 10.71 5.77
C TRP A 183 8.41 11.09 4.51
N GLY A 184 7.73 11.41 3.41
CA GLY A 184 8.32 11.83 2.14
C GLY A 184 8.17 10.82 0.99
N PRO A 185 8.56 11.23 -0.23
CA PRO A 185 8.61 10.33 -1.38
C PRO A 185 9.77 9.34 -1.23
N VAL A 186 9.56 8.08 -1.57
CA VAL A 186 10.61 7.06 -1.50
C VAL A 186 10.61 6.18 -2.75
N ALA A 187 11.79 5.90 -3.29
CA ALA A 187 12.01 4.90 -4.32
C ALA A 187 11.95 3.49 -3.71
N VAL A 188 10.76 2.88 -3.63
CA VAL A 188 10.54 1.66 -2.86
C VAL A 188 11.31 0.44 -3.39
N GLY A 189 11.61 0.41 -4.69
CA GLY A 189 12.49 -0.59 -5.29
C GLY A 189 13.86 -0.65 -4.61
N THR A 190 14.45 0.50 -4.30
CA THR A 190 15.76 0.63 -3.61
C THR A 190 15.70 0.06 -2.20
N ILE A 191 14.61 0.32 -1.46
CA ILE A 191 14.43 -0.24 -0.11
C ILE A 191 14.36 -1.77 -0.14
N ILE A 192 13.62 -2.34 -1.10
CA ILE A 192 13.50 -3.79 -1.22
C ILE A 192 14.83 -4.42 -1.63
N ALA A 193 15.60 -3.76 -2.51
CA ALA A 193 16.95 -4.18 -2.87
C ALA A 193 17.88 -4.18 -1.64
N ALA A 194 17.80 -3.17 -0.78
CA ALA A 194 18.56 -3.12 0.46
C ALA A 194 18.21 -4.25 1.43
N ILE A 195 16.91 -4.56 1.57
CA ILE A 195 16.45 -5.69 2.39
C ILE A 195 16.90 -7.02 1.78
N ALA A 196 16.78 -7.20 0.47
CA ALA A 196 17.25 -8.40 -0.21
C ALA A 196 18.77 -8.59 -0.01
N ALA A 197 19.54 -7.52 -0.16
CA ALA A 197 20.98 -7.52 0.06
C ALA A 197 21.36 -7.83 1.51
N SER A 198 20.61 -7.32 2.51
CA SER A 198 20.94 -7.57 3.92
C SER A 198 20.66 -9.00 4.38
N LEU A 199 19.64 -9.65 3.79
CA LEU A 199 19.29 -11.03 4.07
C LEU A 199 20.26 -12.04 3.46
N GLU A 200 21.03 -11.62 2.45
CA GLU A 200 22.14 -12.35 1.86
C GLU A 200 23.35 -11.41 1.74
N SER A 201 23.82 -10.91 2.88
CA SER A 201 24.94 -9.96 2.93
C SER A 201 26.19 -10.59 2.34
N GLN A 202 26.78 -9.92 1.37
CA GLN A 202 28.01 -10.35 0.70
C GLN A 202 28.86 -9.16 0.29
N ARG A 203 30.17 -9.38 0.25
CA ARG A 203 31.13 -8.47 -0.39
C ARG A 203 31.70 -9.16 -1.62
N VAL A 204 31.65 -8.50 -2.77
CA VAL A 204 32.07 -9.07 -4.05
C VAL A 204 33.43 -8.48 -4.45
N SER A 205 34.38 -9.34 -4.84
CA SER A 205 35.72 -8.88 -5.25
C SER A 205 35.71 -8.29 -6.67
N LEU A 206 36.57 -7.31 -6.94
CA LEU A 206 36.72 -6.76 -8.29
C LEU A 206 37.18 -7.81 -9.30
N THR A 207 38.00 -8.78 -8.87
CA THR A 207 38.42 -9.90 -9.71
C THR A 207 37.24 -10.78 -10.14
N ASP A 208 36.32 -11.09 -9.23
CA ASP A 208 35.13 -11.88 -9.58
C ASP A 208 34.23 -11.11 -10.55
N ILE A 209 34.07 -9.81 -10.31
CA ILE A 209 33.31 -8.90 -11.16
C ILE A 209 33.86 -8.87 -12.59
N PHE A 210 35.16 -8.60 -12.78
CA PHE A 210 35.77 -8.55 -14.11
C PHE A 210 35.78 -9.92 -14.81
N SER A 211 35.76 -11.01 -14.04
CA SER A 211 35.64 -12.36 -14.60
C SER A 211 34.22 -12.73 -15.04
N ALA A 212 33.21 -11.95 -14.63
CA ALA A 212 31.80 -12.23 -14.89
C ALA A 212 31.44 -12.08 -16.38
N ASN A 213 30.40 -12.82 -16.79
CA ASN A 213 29.99 -12.88 -18.19
C ASN A 213 29.57 -11.54 -18.77
N ILE A 214 28.91 -10.69 -17.98
CA ILE A 214 28.45 -9.35 -18.38
C ILE A 214 29.58 -8.50 -18.98
N TYR A 215 30.78 -8.56 -18.40
CA TYR A 215 31.96 -7.85 -18.89
C TYR A 215 32.58 -8.50 -20.12
N LYS A 216 32.54 -9.84 -20.21
CA LYS A 216 33.10 -10.57 -21.36
C LYS A 216 32.33 -10.33 -22.66
N SER A 217 31.02 -10.09 -22.58
CA SER A 217 30.16 -9.91 -23.75
C SER A 217 29.97 -8.44 -24.16
N GLU A 218 30.03 -7.49 -23.22
CA GLU A 218 29.63 -6.10 -23.47
C GLU A 218 30.78 -5.09 -23.41
N VAL A 219 31.91 -5.44 -22.80
CA VAL A 219 33.05 -4.52 -22.60
C VAL A 219 34.27 -4.97 -23.41
N SER A 220 34.97 -3.99 -24.00
CA SER A 220 36.18 -4.30 -24.78
C SER A 220 37.31 -4.85 -23.90
N GLN A 221 37.98 -5.92 -24.34
CA GLN A 221 39.12 -6.52 -23.63
C GLN A 221 40.19 -5.51 -23.20
N PRO A 222 40.61 -4.53 -24.05
CA PRO A 222 41.61 -3.54 -23.64
C PRO A 222 41.18 -2.64 -22.48
N MET A 223 39.87 -2.38 -22.30
CA MET A 223 39.38 -1.62 -21.15
C MET A 223 39.40 -2.47 -19.88
N ILE A 224 39.07 -3.75 -19.99
CA ILE A 224 39.14 -4.72 -18.89
C ILE A 224 40.60 -4.88 -18.42
N ASP A 225 41.54 -5.04 -19.36
CA ASP A 225 42.97 -5.20 -19.06
C ASP A 225 43.53 -3.98 -18.31
N ARG A 226 43.12 -2.77 -18.70
CA ARG A 226 43.52 -1.52 -18.01
C ARG A 226 42.93 -1.43 -16.61
N ALA A 227 41.66 -1.78 -16.44
CA ALA A 227 41.01 -1.79 -15.14
C ALA A 227 41.66 -2.82 -14.18
N LEU A 228 41.98 -4.02 -14.69
CA LEU A 228 42.73 -5.04 -13.94
C LEU A 228 44.12 -4.55 -13.54
N ALA A 229 44.86 -3.91 -14.45
CA ALA A 229 46.18 -3.38 -14.14
C ALA A 229 46.16 -2.28 -13.07
N ASP A 230 45.14 -1.40 -13.08
CA ASP A 230 44.99 -0.40 -12.02
C ASP A 230 44.54 -1.00 -10.70
N TRP A 231 43.72 -2.06 -10.74
CA TRP A 231 43.37 -2.84 -9.55
C TRP A 231 44.57 -3.57 -8.94
N GLU A 232 45.39 -4.24 -9.75
CA GLU A 232 46.61 -4.93 -9.30
C GLU A 232 47.54 -3.96 -8.56
N LYS A 233 47.71 -2.73 -9.06
CA LYS A 233 48.47 -1.69 -8.35
C LYS A 233 47.89 -1.32 -6.98
N GLN A 234 46.56 -1.29 -6.83
CA GLN A 234 45.91 -1.02 -5.54
C GLN A 234 46.13 -2.15 -4.53
N VAL A 235 46.12 -3.40 -5.01
CA VAL A 235 46.39 -4.59 -4.18
C VAL A 235 47.87 -4.64 -3.75
N GLU A 236 48.79 -4.23 -4.63
CA GLU A 236 50.23 -4.21 -4.35
C GLU A 236 50.65 -3.09 -3.39
N ASN A 237 49.98 -1.93 -3.42
CA ASN A 237 50.28 -0.77 -2.57
C ASN A 237 49.09 -0.32 -1.70
N PRO A 238 48.61 -1.14 -0.73
CA PRO A 238 47.48 -0.79 0.12
C PRO A 238 47.76 0.41 1.05
N ASN A 239 49.04 0.70 1.35
CA ASN A 239 49.47 1.74 2.29
C ASN A 239 49.62 3.15 1.72
N ASP A 240 49.56 3.36 0.39
CA ASP A 240 49.60 4.72 -0.18
C ASP A 240 48.27 5.48 0.02
N ASN A 241 47.21 4.77 0.42
CA ASN A 241 45.89 5.35 0.70
C ASN A 241 45.53 5.41 2.20
N ASN A 242 46.34 4.85 3.11
CA ASN A 242 46.09 4.91 4.56
C ASN A 242 47.40 4.88 5.38
N ASN A 243 47.58 5.88 6.27
CA ASN A 243 48.66 5.98 7.25
C ASN A 243 48.58 4.91 8.36
N ILE A 244 48.62 3.60 8.06
CA ILE A 244 48.71 2.56 9.08
C ILE A 244 49.68 1.46 8.64
N ALA A 245 50.90 1.50 9.19
CA ALA A 245 51.84 0.41 9.11
C ALA A 245 51.42 -0.71 10.07
N ASN A 246 51.15 -1.93 9.58
CA ASN A 246 51.56 -3.22 10.17
C ASN A 246 51.13 -4.43 9.30
N PHE A 247 52.03 -5.42 9.21
CA PHE A 247 52.12 -6.49 8.19
C PHE A 247 51.41 -7.80 8.56
N GLU A 248 50.38 -7.79 9.41
CA GLU A 248 49.52 -8.97 9.70
C GLU A 248 48.15 -8.90 8.97
N MET A 249 48.00 -7.94 8.04
CA MET A 249 46.71 -7.43 7.55
C MET A 249 46.37 -7.81 6.09
N LEU A 250 46.96 -8.84 5.47
CA LEU A 250 46.67 -9.12 4.04
C LEU A 250 45.28 -9.73 3.81
N ALA A 251 44.78 -10.53 4.75
CA ALA A 251 43.45 -11.15 4.68
C ALA A 251 42.30 -10.20 5.09
N SER A 252 42.56 -9.18 5.92
CA SER A 252 41.57 -8.14 6.22
C SER A 252 41.62 -6.96 5.23
N ALA A 253 42.78 -6.68 4.62
CA ALA A 253 42.90 -5.68 3.54
C ALA A 253 42.14 -6.11 2.28
N THR A 254 42.09 -7.41 1.97
CA THR A 254 41.30 -7.92 0.82
C THR A 254 39.79 -7.79 1.05
N ASP A 255 39.30 -7.90 2.28
CA ASP A 255 37.88 -7.68 2.61
C ASP A 255 37.49 -6.20 2.58
N GLU A 256 38.43 -5.30 2.93
CA GLU A 256 38.30 -3.84 2.73
C GLU A 256 38.25 -3.43 1.25
N LEU A 257 38.84 -4.23 0.35
CA LEU A 257 38.88 -3.98 -1.09
C LEU A 257 37.66 -4.54 -1.86
N ASN A 258 36.86 -5.43 -1.26
CA ASN A 258 35.62 -5.93 -1.84
C ASN A 258 34.50 -4.87 -1.80
N ILE A 259 33.47 -5.03 -2.62
CA ILE A 259 32.32 -4.10 -2.69
C ILE A 259 31.12 -4.68 -1.94
N SER A 260 30.51 -3.91 -1.03
CA SER A 260 29.31 -4.31 -0.29
C SER A 260 28.05 -4.30 -1.15
N ASN A 261 27.31 -5.41 -1.21
CA ASN A 261 26.01 -5.44 -1.89
C ASN A 261 24.97 -4.52 -1.24
N ILE A 262 24.99 -4.36 0.10
CA ILE A 262 24.07 -3.47 0.83
C ILE A 262 24.29 -2.01 0.43
N LEU A 263 25.55 -1.57 0.35
CA LEU A 263 25.87 -0.20 -0.01
C LEU A 263 25.54 0.08 -1.48
N VAL A 264 25.85 -0.85 -2.38
CA VAL A 264 25.48 -0.75 -3.80
C VAL A 264 23.96 -0.71 -4.00
N ALA A 265 23.21 -1.49 -3.23
CA ALA A 265 21.74 -1.49 -3.27
C ALA A 265 21.12 -0.22 -2.66
N THR A 266 21.92 0.63 -2.01
CA THR A 266 21.48 1.86 -1.34
C THR A 266 22.25 3.06 -1.89
N ILE A 267 22.97 3.79 -1.03
CA ILE A 267 23.52 5.12 -1.32
C ILE A 267 24.68 5.06 -2.33
N VAL A 268 25.52 4.03 -2.27
CA VAL A 268 26.75 3.95 -3.09
C VAL A 268 26.41 3.72 -4.56
N GLY A 269 25.34 2.98 -4.86
CA GLY A 269 24.90 2.76 -6.23
C GLY A 269 24.55 4.05 -6.95
N ASP A 270 23.75 4.90 -6.32
CA ASP A 270 23.30 6.18 -6.88
C ASP A 270 24.43 7.22 -6.90
N LEU A 271 25.30 7.24 -5.88
CA LEU A 271 26.51 8.06 -5.89
C LEU A 271 27.44 7.74 -7.06
N ALA A 272 27.62 6.46 -7.38
CA ALA A 272 28.41 6.06 -8.53
C ALA A 272 27.80 6.53 -9.85
N GLU A 273 26.47 6.59 -9.98
CA GLU A 273 25.82 7.20 -11.14
C GLU A 273 26.13 8.69 -11.23
N VAL A 274 26.15 9.43 -10.11
CA VAL A 274 26.59 10.84 -10.10
C VAL A 274 28.03 10.96 -10.59
N VAL A 275 28.94 10.13 -10.08
CA VAL A 275 30.35 10.13 -10.51
C VAL A 275 30.50 9.86 -12.00
N VAL A 276 29.84 8.81 -12.52
CA VAL A 276 30.01 8.35 -13.91
C VAL A 276 29.32 9.26 -14.92
N ASN A 277 28.17 9.87 -14.56
CA ASN A 277 27.36 10.68 -15.46
C ASN A 277 27.65 12.19 -15.37
N GLN A 278 27.85 12.72 -14.16
CA GLN A 278 28.08 14.14 -13.95
C GLN A 278 29.57 14.48 -13.91
N GLY A 279 30.39 13.63 -13.28
CA GLY A 279 31.84 13.85 -13.13
C GLY A 279 32.56 14.24 -14.42
N PRO A 280 32.43 13.48 -15.52
CA PRO A 280 33.05 13.83 -16.81
C PRO A 280 32.58 15.17 -17.40
N ARG A 281 31.39 15.65 -17.02
CA ARG A 281 30.80 16.91 -17.53
C ARG A 281 31.24 18.12 -16.70
N VAL A 282 31.30 17.99 -15.38
CA VAL A 282 31.52 19.12 -14.46
C VAL A 282 32.86 19.08 -13.72
N GLY A 283 33.61 17.98 -13.85
CA GLY A 283 34.87 17.73 -13.16
C GLY A 283 34.70 17.37 -11.68
N ALA A 284 35.83 17.26 -10.96
CA ALA A 284 35.88 16.93 -9.53
C ALA A 284 35.57 18.15 -8.62
N SER A 285 34.39 18.77 -8.80
CA SER A 285 33.93 19.89 -7.98
C SER A 285 32.59 19.56 -7.34
N ALA A 286 32.58 19.49 -6.00
CA ALA A 286 31.37 19.19 -5.23
C ALA A 286 30.26 20.24 -5.44
N GLN A 287 30.62 21.51 -5.65
CA GLN A 287 29.63 22.58 -5.86
C GLN A 287 28.94 22.53 -7.23
N LEU A 288 29.54 21.83 -8.20
CA LEU A 288 29.00 21.70 -9.55
C LEU A 288 28.28 20.35 -9.76
N MET A 289 28.48 19.38 -8.87
CA MET A 289 27.72 18.13 -8.87
C MET A 289 26.38 18.35 -8.19
N THR A 290 25.31 17.89 -8.84
CA THR A 290 23.96 17.98 -8.31
C THR A 290 23.58 16.67 -7.65
N VAL A 291 23.40 16.71 -6.33
CA VAL A 291 22.82 15.64 -5.52
C VAL A 291 21.50 16.12 -4.94
N GLY A 292 20.46 15.30 -5.10
CA GLY A 292 19.09 15.68 -4.79
C GLY A 292 18.41 16.47 -5.90
N SER A 293 17.11 16.64 -5.78
CA SER A 293 16.30 17.25 -6.82
C SER A 293 15.10 17.96 -6.21
N ASN A 294 14.82 19.19 -6.62
CA ASN A 294 13.52 19.78 -6.35
C ASN A 294 12.43 18.92 -7.00
N ASN A 295 11.33 18.72 -6.30
CA ASN A 295 10.29 17.79 -6.73
C ASN A 295 8.92 18.21 -6.21
N ARG A 296 7.87 17.65 -6.82
CA ARG A 296 6.49 17.78 -6.37
C ARG A 296 5.65 16.61 -6.87
N TRP A 297 4.69 16.19 -6.06
CA TRP A 297 3.59 15.38 -6.57
C TRP A 297 2.66 16.24 -7.44
N ASN A 298 2.02 15.62 -8.42
CA ASN A 298 0.92 16.22 -9.18
C ASN A 298 -0.22 16.65 -8.24
N ASP A 299 -0.49 15.84 -7.22
CA ASP A 299 -1.57 16.01 -6.26
C ASP A 299 -1.17 15.44 -4.89
N THR A 300 -1.65 16.04 -3.81
CA THR A 300 -1.37 15.58 -2.45
C THR A 300 -2.32 14.50 -1.96
N LEU A 301 -3.58 14.52 -2.40
CA LEU A 301 -4.61 13.53 -2.03
C LEU A 301 -4.64 12.37 -3.01
N LEU A 302 -4.28 12.59 -4.27
CA LEU A 302 -4.25 11.60 -5.35
C LEU A 302 -2.91 11.58 -6.09
N PRO A 303 -1.80 11.27 -5.40
CA PRO A 303 -0.47 11.26 -6.02
C PRO A 303 -0.42 10.22 -7.14
N ARG A 304 -0.26 10.64 -8.40
CA ARG A 304 -0.14 9.73 -9.56
C ARG A 304 1.17 9.91 -10.30
N ASP A 305 1.67 11.15 -10.37
CA ASP A 305 2.91 11.49 -11.03
C ASP A 305 3.80 12.28 -10.08
N PHE A 306 5.08 11.89 -10.03
CA PHE A 306 6.10 12.57 -9.25
C PHE A 306 6.98 13.37 -10.21
N TYR A 307 6.83 14.69 -10.17
CA TYR A 307 7.55 15.62 -11.04
C TYR A 307 8.87 16.05 -10.43
N LEU A 308 9.93 15.96 -11.21
CA LEU A 308 11.23 16.56 -10.95
C LEU A 308 11.24 18.00 -11.47
N LEU A 309 11.92 18.88 -10.75
CA LEU A 309 12.09 20.29 -11.07
C LEU A 309 13.60 20.62 -11.13
N PRO A 310 14.32 20.06 -12.11
CA PRO A 310 15.77 20.17 -12.15
C PRO A 310 16.20 21.61 -12.42
N GLN A 311 17.38 21.99 -11.91
CA GLN A 311 17.95 23.32 -12.16
C GLN A 311 18.55 23.43 -13.57
N ASN A 312 19.20 22.36 -14.06
CA ASN A 312 19.68 22.23 -15.43
C ASN A 312 19.09 21.00 -16.13
N SER A 313 19.18 20.95 -17.46
CA SER A 313 18.80 19.76 -18.22
C SER A 313 19.75 18.60 -17.86
N ASN A 314 19.19 17.50 -17.33
CA ASN A 314 19.85 16.23 -17.01
C ASN A 314 20.51 16.07 -15.63
N ASP A 315 20.14 16.87 -14.63
CA ASP A 315 20.67 16.77 -13.26
C ASP A 315 19.68 16.03 -12.33
N TRP A 316 19.58 14.71 -12.48
CA TRP A 316 18.64 13.85 -11.71
C TRP A 316 19.15 12.42 -11.47
N GLN A 317 20.47 12.21 -11.46
CA GLN A 317 21.07 10.88 -11.22
C GLN A 317 20.99 10.42 -9.77
N PHE A 318 20.66 11.33 -8.84
CA PHE A 318 20.40 10.96 -7.46
C PHE A 318 19.32 11.87 -6.88
N THR A 319 18.06 11.42 -6.95
CA THR A 319 16.89 12.25 -6.58
C THR A 319 16.63 12.27 -5.07
N ASP A 320 15.77 13.19 -4.59
CA ASP A 320 15.32 13.17 -3.19
C ASP A 320 14.69 11.82 -2.80
N ALA A 321 13.92 11.22 -3.71
CA ALA A 321 13.22 9.95 -3.46
C ALA A 321 14.20 8.77 -3.33
N GLU A 322 15.25 8.76 -4.15
CA GLU A 322 16.34 7.80 -4.08
C GLU A 322 17.19 8.00 -2.82
N ILE A 323 17.53 9.25 -2.45
CA ILE A 323 18.27 9.54 -1.20
C ILE A 323 17.49 9.06 0.02
N LEU A 324 16.19 9.39 0.12
CA LEU A 324 15.35 8.96 1.22
C LEU A 324 15.24 7.43 1.28
N ALA A 325 15.06 6.78 0.14
CA ALA A 325 15.00 5.32 0.05
C ALA A 325 16.34 4.64 0.35
N GLY A 326 17.46 5.22 -0.08
CA GLY A 326 18.80 4.70 0.21
C GLY A 326 19.13 4.78 1.70
N VAL A 327 18.77 5.90 2.36
CA VAL A 327 18.90 6.04 3.82
C VAL A 327 17.98 5.07 4.56
N ASP A 328 16.69 5.01 4.20
CA ASP A 328 15.72 4.09 4.82
C ASP A 328 16.11 2.63 4.59
N GLY A 329 16.58 2.29 3.39
CA GLY A 329 17.09 0.98 3.00
C GLY A 329 18.31 0.58 3.81
N LEU A 330 19.28 1.50 4.01
CA LEU A 330 20.47 1.24 4.83
C LEU A 330 20.14 1.04 6.31
N ILE A 331 19.21 1.86 6.84
CA ILE A 331 18.68 1.68 8.19
C ILE A 331 18.07 0.29 8.31
N LEU A 332 17.11 -0.07 7.44
CA LEU A 332 16.44 -1.37 7.49
C LEU A 332 17.42 -2.53 7.31
N ALA A 333 18.39 -2.41 6.41
CA ALA A 333 19.44 -3.41 6.19
C ALA A 333 20.23 -3.72 7.47
N SER A 334 20.39 -2.75 8.36
CA SER A 334 21.14 -2.91 9.61
C SER A 334 20.38 -3.66 10.71
N TYR A 335 19.04 -3.67 10.65
CA TYR A 335 18.20 -4.26 11.71
C TYR A 335 17.40 -5.49 11.27
N VAL A 336 16.95 -5.56 10.01
CA VAL A 336 16.09 -6.63 9.50
C VAL A 336 16.67 -8.05 9.73
N PRO A 337 17.98 -8.32 9.54
CA PRO A 337 18.53 -9.65 9.84
C PRO A 337 18.24 -10.10 11.29
N SER A 338 18.44 -9.21 12.26
CA SER A 338 18.16 -9.50 13.68
C SER A 338 16.68 -9.75 13.96
N TRP A 339 15.79 -9.03 13.25
CA TRP A 339 14.34 -9.23 13.39
C TRP A 339 13.88 -10.58 12.83
N ILE A 340 14.48 -11.05 11.73
CA ILE A 340 14.15 -12.37 11.17
C ILE A 340 14.67 -13.50 12.05
N GLU A 341 15.83 -13.32 12.70
CA GLU A 341 16.33 -14.27 13.69
C GLU A 341 15.37 -14.42 14.88
N LEU A 342 14.85 -13.29 15.38
CA LEU A 342 13.80 -13.29 16.41
C LEU A 342 12.50 -13.89 15.88
N ARG A 343 12.16 -13.62 14.61
CA ARG A 343 10.88 -14.00 14.03
C ARG A 343 10.94 -14.32 12.53
N ARG A 344 11.12 -15.61 12.22
CA ARG A 344 11.15 -16.12 10.84
C ARG A 344 9.86 -15.93 10.05
N SER A 345 8.72 -15.80 10.73
CA SER A 345 7.42 -15.57 10.10
C SER A 345 7.16 -14.11 9.74
N PHE A 346 8.13 -13.22 9.95
CA PHE A 346 7.98 -11.79 9.68
C PHE A 346 8.04 -11.55 8.16
N ARG A 347 7.07 -10.81 7.63
CA ARG A 347 6.88 -10.59 6.19
C ARG A 347 7.43 -9.24 5.74
N LEU A 348 7.75 -9.11 4.45
CA LEU A 348 8.27 -7.86 3.88
C LEU A 348 7.24 -6.73 4.04
N SER A 349 5.97 -7.00 3.75
CA SER A 349 4.89 -6.02 3.93
C SER A 349 4.78 -5.54 5.37
N GLN A 350 5.07 -6.39 6.36
CA GLN A 350 5.00 -6.04 7.78
C GLN A 350 6.20 -5.20 8.22
N VAL A 351 7.40 -5.45 7.67
CA VAL A 351 8.58 -4.59 7.88
C VAL A 351 8.29 -3.17 7.41
N LEU A 352 7.80 -3.05 6.18
CA LEU A 352 7.54 -1.75 5.55
C LEU A 352 6.39 -1.00 6.23
N ASP A 353 5.26 -1.67 6.52
CA ASP A 353 4.14 -1.07 7.28
C ASP A 353 4.62 -0.58 8.65
N SER A 354 5.39 -1.40 9.37
CA SER A 354 5.87 -1.05 10.70
C SER A 354 6.87 0.11 10.68
N TYR A 355 7.83 0.12 9.75
CA TYR A 355 8.86 1.17 9.67
C TYR A 355 8.28 2.55 9.33
N TYR A 356 7.31 2.60 8.42
CA TYR A 356 6.61 3.82 8.04
C TYR A 356 5.38 4.13 8.92
N SER A 357 5.10 3.31 9.94
CA SER A 357 4.09 3.65 10.95
C SER A 357 4.63 4.63 11.99
N ASN A 358 3.71 5.25 12.72
CA ASN A 358 4.06 6.06 13.89
C ASN A 358 4.61 5.22 15.06
N ASP A 359 4.26 3.93 15.15
CA ASP A 359 4.61 3.07 16.27
C ASP A 359 6.00 2.43 16.12
N GLY A 360 6.45 2.19 14.89
CA GLY A 360 7.69 1.49 14.60
C GLY A 360 7.56 -0.03 14.70
N VAL A 361 8.69 -0.72 14.54
CA VAL A 361 8.73 -2.19 14.60
C VAL A 361 8.52 -2.67 16.04
N SER A 362 7.69 -3.70 16.23
CA SER A 362 7.28 -4.15 17.57
C SER A 362 8.43 -4.64 18.48
N PHE A 363 9.55 -5.04 17.89
CA PHE A 363 10.77 -5.49 18.60
C PHE A 363 11.86 -4.41 18.70
N GLY A 364 11.65 -3.26 18.05
CA GLY A 364 12.58 -2.13 17.99
C GLY A 364 11.81 -0.86 17.65
N PRO A 365 10.94 -0.36 18.56
CA PRO A 365 10.02 0.74 18.27
C PRO A 365 10.73 2.05 17.96
N GLU A 366 12.01 2.17 18.30
CA GLU A 366 12.88 3.29 17.93
C GLU A 366 13.24 3.33 16.44
N VAL A 367 13.21 2.18 15.75
CA VAL A 367 13.51 2.06 14.32
C VAL A 367 12.25 2.34 13.50
N ARG A 368 12.10 3.60 13.09
CA ARG A 368 10.96 4.10 12.32
C ARG A 368 11.31 5.39 11.57
N ALA A 369 10.58 5.68 10.51
CA ALA A 369 10.86 6.79 9.59
C ALA A 369 10.85 8.18 10.26
N CYS A 370 10.03 8.41 11.29
CA CYS A 370 10.06 9.67 12.03
C CYS A 370 11.38 9.90 12.80
N ASN A 371 12.16 8.84 13.07
CA ASN A 371 13.48 8.91 13.70
C ASN A 371 14.62 8.87 12.66
N ARG A 372 14.32 8.98 11.36
CA ARG A 372 15.27 8.79 10.25
C ARG A 372 16.55 9.59 10.42
N LEU A 373 16.47 10.89 10.76
CA LEU A 373 17.66 11.73 10.93
C LEU A 373 18.59 11.22 12.05
N ALA A 374 18.03 10.74 13.16
CA ALA A 374 18.81 10.20 14.26
C ALA A 374 19.42 8.83 13.92
N LEU A 375 18.66 7.99 13.20
CA LEU A 375 19.11 6.66 12.75
C LEU A 375 20.20 6.77 11.67
N TYR A 376 20.07 7.72 10.74
CA TYR A 376 21.07 8.03 9.72
C TYR A 376 22.46 8.26 10.32
N ASN A 377 22.55 9.12 11.34
CA ASN A 377 23.82 9.42 12.02
C ASN A 377 24.43 8.21 12.76
N ARG A 378 23.63 7.18 13.06
CA ARG A 378 24.10 5.95 13.72
C ARG A 378 24.59 4.91 12.73
N VAL A 379 23.93 4.81 11.58
CA VAL A 379 24.13 3.72 10.62
C VAL A 379 25.18 4.07 9.57
N LEU A 380 25.26 5.33 9.14
CA LEU A 380 26.17 5.71 8.07
C LEU A 380 27.58 6.01 8.59
N ASN A 381 28.58 5.32 8.02
CA ASN A 381 29.98 5.66 8.22
C ASN A 381 30.53 6.41 7.00
N ASN A 382 30.72 7.72 7.14
CA ASN A 382 31.20 8.57 6.05
C ASN A 382 32.61 8.19 5.54
N THR A 383 33.46 7.57 6.36
CA THR A 383 34.83 7.22 5.94
C THR A 383 34.87 6.11 4.91
N ILE A 384 33.83 5.28 4.85
CA ILE A 384 33.75 4.12 3.94
C ILE A 384 33.05 4.49 2.62
N LEU A 385 32.27 5.59 2.59
CA LEU A 385 31.48 5.96 1.41
C LEU A 385 32.33 6.31 0.20
N ALA A 386 33.41 7.08 0.39
CA ALA A 386 34.28 7.50 -0.71
C ALA A 386 34.96 6.30 -1.38
N SER A 387 35.50 5.38 -0.59
CA SER A 387 36.17 4.20 -1.13
C SER A 387 35.21 3.23 -1.82
N GLU A 388 34.03 2.97 -1.25
CA GLU A 388 33.02 2.10 -1.88
C GLU A 388 32.42 2.74 -3.14
N THR A 389 32.17 4.06 -3.12
CA THR A 389 31.72 4.82 -4.30
C THR A 389 32.74 4.74 -5.42
N LEU A 390 34.02 4.95 -5.13
CA LEU A 390 35.09 4.81 -6.12
C LEU A 390 35.10 3.42 -6.74
N ARG A 391 35.13 2.36 -5.92
CA ARG A 391 35.18 0.98 -6.42
C ARG A 391 34.00 0.65 -7.31
N PHE A 392 32.79 1.02 -6.89
CA PHE A 392 31.59 0.75 -7.69
C PHE A 392 31.52 1.63 -8.94
N ALA A 393 31.97 2.89 -8.89
CA ALA A 393 32.08 3.76 -10.06
C ALA A 393 33.05 3.21 -11.11
N GLN A 394 34.16 2.57 -10.69
CA GLN A 394 35.08 1.90 -11.62
C GLN A 394 34.34 0.83 -12.42
N VAL A 395 33.62 -0.04 -11.71
CA VAL A 395 32.82 -1.13 -12.27
C VAL A 395 31.72 -0.61 -13.20
N LEU A 396 30.96 0.40 -12.75
CA LEU A 396 29.86 0.99 -13.51
C LEU A 396 30.36 1.68 -14.79
N SER A 397 31.44 2.47 -14.70
CA SER A 397 31.98 3.24 -15.83
C SER A 397 32.34 2.36 -17.04
N LEU A 398 32.77 1.12 -16.81
CA LEU A 398 33.13 0.18 -17.87
C LEU A 398 31.93 -0.30 -18.69
N THR A 399 30.73 -0.32 -18.11
CA THR A 399 29.49 -0.75 -18.79
C THR A 399 28.74 0.40 -19.44
N GLN A 400 28.91 1.61 -18.92
CA GLN A 400 28.13 2.77 -19.30
C GLN A 400 28.90 3.75 -20.20
N ASN A 401 30.20 3.93 -19.97
CA ASN A 401 31.02 4.87 -20.71
C ASN A 401 31.82 4.17 -21.80
N THR A 402 31.94 4.84 -22.95
CA THR A 402 32.76 4.35 -24.07
C THR A 402 34.25 4.64 -23.90
N VAL A 403 34.63 5.44 -22.90
CA VAL A 403 36.00 5.89 -22.64
C VAL A 403 36.41 5.50 -21.22
N TYR A 404 37.61 4.93 -21.10
CA TYR A 404 38.22 4.61 -19.80
C TYR A 404 38.58 5.88 -19.03
N ILE A 405 38.10 5.99 -17.79
CA ILE A 405 38.43 7.08 -16.88
C ILE A 405 39.60 6.63 -15.99
N PRO A 406 40.74 7.35 -15.95
CA PRO A 406 41.85 7.02 -15.07
C PRO A 406 41.44 7.01 -13.59
N LEU A 407 42.03 6.09 -12.81
CA LEU A 407 41.71 5.91 -11.39
C LEU A 407 41.83 7.20 -10.56
N GLU A 408 42.90 7.98 -10.75
CA GLU A 408 43.14 9.21 -9.99
C GLU A 408 42.01 10.24 -10.20
N GLU A 409 41.58 10.44 -11.44
CA GLU A 409 40.46 11.33 -11.74
C GLU A 409 39.13 10.77 -11.21
N MET A 410 38.93 9.45 -11.28
CA MET A 410 37.74 8.82 -10.71
C MET A 410 37.68 8.98 -9.18
N GLN A 411 38.81 8.90 -8.49
CA GLN A 411 38.90 9.13 -7.05
C GLN A 411 38.52 10.57 -6.72
N ARG A 412 39.11 11.55 -7.41
CA ARG A 412 38.78 12.98 -7.21
C ARG A 412 37.30 13.27 -7.44
N MET A 413 36.71 12.68 -8.49
CA MET A 413 35.27 12.81 -8.76
C MET A 413 34.41 12.12 -7.70
N SER A 414 34.83 10.96 -7.19
CA SER A 414 34.14 10.24 -6.12
C SER A 414 34.13 11.02 -4.81
N ASP A 415 35.28 11.61 -4.44
CA ASP A 415 35.40 12.46 -3.24
C ASP A 415 34.50 13.70 -3.35
N ALA A 416 34.43 14.32 -4.54
CA ALA A 416 33.55 15.45 -4.81
C ALA A 416 32.06 15.07 -4.71
N ALA A 417 31.65 13.92 -5.28
CA ALA A 417 30.27 13.44 -5.24
C ALA A 417 29.82 13.10 -3.81
N VAL A 418 30.68 12.43 -3.04
CA VAL A 418 30.42 12.13 -1.62
C VAL A 418 30.35 13.40 -0.79
N THR A 419 31.21 14.38 -1.05
CA THR A 419 31.15 15.69 -0.37
C THR A 419 29.81 16.38 -0.65
N ALA A 420 29.39 16.45 -1.91
CA ALA A 420 28.09 17.02 -2.30
C ALA A 420 26.92 16.31 -1.61
N PHE A 421 26.96 14.98 -1.52
CA PHE A 421 25.96 14.18 -0.80
C PHE A 421 25.94 14.48 0.70
N ILE A 422 27.09 14.46 1.37
CA ILE A 422 27.18 14.71 2.82
C ILE A 422 26.66 16.11 3.17
N GLU A 423 26.93 17.11 2.31
CA GLU A 423 26.41 18.47 2.47
C GLU A 423 24.89 18.55 2.25
N TYR A 424 24.36 17.81 1.26
CA TYR A 424 22.96 17.87 0.88
C TYR A 424 22.02 17.07 1.79
N VAL A 425 22.38 15.85 2.17
CA VAL A 425 21.50 14.88 2.85
C VAL A 425 20.82 15.42 4.12
N PRO A 426 21.52 16.13 5.03
CA PRO A 426 20.87 16.71 6.20
C PRO A 426 19.73 17.66 5.85
N SER A 427 19.77 18.34 4.70
CA SER A 427 18.72 19.26 4.26
C SER A 427 17.45 18.51 3.84
N VAL A 428 17.56 17.46 3.02
CA VAL A 428 16.41 16.65 2.58
C VAL A 428 15.82 15.84 3.73
N LEU A 429 16.65 15.31 4.63
CA LEU A 429 16.16 14.62 5.83
C LEU A 429 15.34 15.57 6.72
N ARG A 430 15.80 16.81 6.91
CA ARG A 430 15.04 17.83 7.67
C ARG A 430 13.77 18.28 6.96
N LYS A 431 13.78 18.40 5.63
CA LYS A 431 12.60 18.77 4.81
C LYS A 431 11.42 17.83 5.06
N TYR A 432 11.68 16.53 5.24
CA TYR A 432 10.64 15.53 5.47
C TYR A 432 10.57 15.02 6.93
N GLN A 433 11.32 15.64 7.85
CA GLN A 433 11.29 15.31 9.27
C GLN A 433 9.93 15.71 9.86
N ARG A 434 9.20 14.74 10.40
CA ARG A 434 7.94 14.96 11.12
C ARG A 434 8.00 14.25 12.47
N ASN A 435 7.27 14.75 13.46
CA ASN A 435 7.16 14.10 14.76
C ASN A 435 6.27 12.86 14.66
N CYS A 436 6.66 11.76 15.30
CA CYS A 436 5.77 10.62 15.46
C CYS A 436 4.60 11.03 16.37
N VAL A 437 3.36 10.76 15.94
CA VAL A 437 2.15 11.09 16.69
C VAL A 437 1.48 9.80 17.15
N SER A 438 0.90 9.77 18.35
CA SER A 438 0.04 8.63 18.71
C SER A 438 -1.19 8.62 17.81
N VAL A 439 -1.39 7.52 17.09
CA VAL A 439 -2.50 7.42 16.14
C VAL A 439 -3.78 7.10 16.88
N ASP A 440 -4.82 7.90 16.62
CA ASP A 440 -6.18 7.59 17.07
C ASP A 440 -6.66 6.30 16.40
N SER A 441 -7.55 5.57 17.05
CA SER A 441 -8.05 4.32 16.47
C SER A 441 -8.90 4.60 15.22
N VAL A 442 -8.54 3.95 14.13
CA VAL A 442 -9.28 4.03 12.86
C VAL A 442 -10.52 3.13 12.93
N PRO A 443 -11.72 3.65 12.58
CA PRO A 443 -12.94 2.88 12.61
C PRO A 443 -12.95 1.81 11.52
N VAL A 444 -13.59 0.67 11.80
CA VAL A 444 -13.74 -0.44 10.85
C VAL A 444 -15.19 -0.54 10.42
N VAL A 445 -15.49 -0.04 9.22
CA VAL A 445 -16.85 0.21 8.75
C VAL A 445 -17.08 -0.30 7.34
N ASP A 446 -18.34 -0.54 7.00
CA ASP A 446 -18.80 -0.66 5.61
C ASP A 446 -19.29 0.72 5.15
N LEU A 447 -18.43 1.48 4.48
CA LEU A 447 -18.72 2.85 4.07
C LEU A 447 -19.29 2.87 2.64
N ILE A 448 -20.46 3.47 2.50
CA ILE A 448 -21.09 3.78 1.21
C ILE A 448 -21.11 5.29 1.05
N VAL A 449 -20.47 5.80 0.00
CA VAL A 449 -20.44 7.22 -0.32
C VAL A 449 -21.37 7.50 -1.49
N ALA A 450 -22.23 8.51 -1.35
CA ALA A 450 -23.02 9.06 -2.44
C ALA A 450 -22.71 10.55 -2.60
N THR A 451 -22.28 10.97 -3.79
CA THR A 451 -21.91 12.36 -4.08
C THR A 451 -22.96 13.05 -4.96
N ASP A 452 -23.13 14.35 -4.77
CA ASP A 452 -23.95 15.22 -5.63
C ASP A 452 -23.18 15.69 -6.88
N SER A 453 -23.64 16.79 -7.50
CA SER A 453 -23.00 17.44 -8.65
C SER A 453 -21.95 18.49 -8.33
N SER A 454 -21.57 18.65 -7.06
CA SER A 454 -20.58 19.64 -6.65
C SER A 454 -19.18 19.31 -7.16
N TRP A 455 -18.93 18.04 -7.48
CA TRP A 455 -17.61 17.49 -7.81
C TRP A 455 -17.57 16.86 -9.18
N ARG A 456 -16.45 17.05 -9.88
CA ARG A 456 -16.13 16.30 -11.10
C ARG A 456 -15.53 14.95 -10.73
N GLU A 457 -15.40 14.07 -11.71
CA GLU A 457 -14.74 12.77 -11.58
C GLU A 457 -13.45 12.83 -10.76
N TYR A 458 -12.52 13.70 -11.17
CA TYR A 458 -11.22 13.84 -10.52
C TYR A 458 -11.32 14.27 -9.05
N ASP A 459 -12.26 15.16 -8.71
CA ASP A 459 -12.48 15.61 -7.32
C ASP A 459 -13.02 14.46 -6.45
N VAL A 460 -13.89 13.62 -7.03
CA VAL A 460 -14.38 12.40 -6.35
C VAL A 460 -13.24 11.41 -6.16
N GLU A 461 -12.43 11.16 -7.18
CA GLU A 461 -11.25 10.28 -7.09
C GLU A 461 -10.26 10.76 -6.00
N GLN A 462 -10.02 12.07 -5.90
CA GLN A 462 -9.20 12.65 -4.84
C GLN A 462 -9.77 12.35 -3.46
N PHE A 463 -11.07 12.58 -3.28
CA PHE A 463 -11.74 12.31 -2.01
C PHE A 463 -11.70 10.83 -1.64
N LEU A 464 -11.92 9.93 -2.60
CA LEU A 464 -11.89 8.48 -2.38
C LEU A 464 -10.47 7.97 -2.09
N SER A 465 -9.46 8.52 -2.76
CA SER A 465 -8.06 8.27 -2.43
C SER A 465 -7.78 8.70 -0.99
N TRP A 466 -8.15 9.91 -0.59
CA TRP A 466 -7.99 10.34 0.80
C TRP A 466 -8.76 9.45 1.79
N MET A 467 -10.03 9.15 1.51
CA MET A 467 -10.90 8.34 2.37
C MET A 467 -10.37 6.92 2.58
N SER A 468 -9.89 6.28 1.52
CA SER A 468 -9.30 4.93 1.60
C SER A 468 -8.07 4.90 2.51
N GLY A 469 -7.24 5.95 2.48
CA GLY A 469 -6.11 6.10 3.41
C GLY A 469 -6.58 6.36 4.85
N ALA A 470 -7.58 7.23 5.04
CA ALA A 470 -8.14 7.57 6.35
C ALA A 470 -8.82 6.37 7.05
N LEU A 471 -9.39 5.44 6.28
CA LEU A 471 -9.96 4.17 6.77
C LEU A 471 -8.95 3.01 6.79
N GLU A 472 -7.71 3.25 6.38
CA GLU A 472 -6.68 2.23 6.16
C GLU A 472 -7.24 1.03 5.39
N LEU A 473 -7.93 1.24 4.26
CA LEU A 473 -8.76 0.24 3.59
C LEU A 473 -8.03 -1.09 3.34
N ASP A 474 -6.76 -1.04 2.94
CA ASP A 474 -5.93 -2.22 2.65
C ASP A 474 -5.36 -2.94 3.90
N ALA A 475 -5.47 -2.32 5.07
CA ALA A 475 -4.94 -2.85 6.33
C ALA A 475 -6.04 -3.13 7.38
N SER A 476 -7.19 -2.47 7.26
CA SER A 476 -8.37 -2.69 8.07
C SER A 476 -9.35 -3.63 7.35
N ARG A 477 -10.35 -4.16 8.07
CA ARG A 477 -11.43 -4.97 7.48
C ARG A 477 -12.60 -4.11 6.96
N SER A 478 -12.31 -2.83 6.67
CA SER A 478 -13.30 -1.88 6.15
C SER A 478 -13.64 -2.16 4.69
N THR A 479 -14.78 -1.65 4.25
CA THR A 479 -15.16 -1.64 2.83
C THR A 479 -15.56 -0.25 2.42
N LEU A 480 -15.25 0.12 1.17
CA LEU A 480 -15.61 1.42 0.58
C LEU A 480 -16.32 1.18 -0.74
N GLY A 481 -17.57 1.63 -0.83
CA GLY A 481 -18.38 1.61 -2.05
C GLY A 481 -18.86 3.01 -2.41
N VAL A 482 -19.13 3.22 -3.70
CA VAL A 482 -19.57 4.50 -4.24
C VAL A 482 -20.86 4.31 -5.04
N VAL A 483 -21.88 5.08 -4.66
CA VAL A 483 -23.18 5.10 -5.31
C VAL A 483 -23.35 6.42 -6.03
N HIS A 484 -23.85 6.35 -7.25
CA HIS A 484 -24.13 7.52 -8.05
C HIS A 484 -25.32 8.31 -7.46
N GLY A 485 -25.09 9.56 -7.06
CA GLY A 485 -26.08 10.35 -6.31
C GLY A 485 -27.43 10.57 -7.01
N ASN A 486 -27.47 10.66 -8.35
CA ASN A 486 -28.73 10.82 -9.09
C ASN A 486 -29.44 9.48 -9.38
N THR A 487 -28.77 8.53 -10.03
CA THR A 487 -29.38 7.27 -10.48
C THR A 487 -29.51 6.21 -9.37
N GLY A 488 -28.76 6.33 -8.28
CA GLY A 488 -28.65 5.32 -7.24
C GLY A 488 -27.88 4.06 -7.65
N ARG A 489 -27.26 4.00 -8.85
CA ARG A 489 -26.47 2.84 -9.28
C ARG A 489 -25.10 2.82 -8.62
N TRP A 490 -24.51 1.63 -8.46
CA TRP A 490 -23.12 1.50 -8.02
C TRP A 490 -22.17 2.05 -9.09
N VAL A 491 -21.38 3.05 -8.73
CA VAL A 491 -20.20 3.47 -9.50
C VAL A 491 -19.08 2.47 -9.24
N ALA A 492 -18.83 2.20 -7.96
CA ALA A 492 -17.97 1.13 -7.51
C ALA A 492 -18.67 0.36 -6.39
N PRO A 493 -18.86 -0.97 -6.52
CA PRO A 493 -19.38 -1.77 -5.42
C PRO A 493 -18.41 -1.73 -4.23
N PRO A 494 -18.85 -2.11 -3.01
CA PRO A 494 -17.98 -2.12 -1.83
C PRO A 494 -16.71 -2.96 -2.04
N ALA A 495 -15.57 -2.29 -2.06
CA ALA A 495 -14.25 -2.89 -2.22
C ALA A 495 -13.48 -2.88 -0.88
N HIS A 496 -12.62 -3.88 -0.67
CA HIS A 496 -11.79 -4.05 0.53
C HIS A 496 -10.32 -3.65 0.29
N ASN A 497 -10.00 -3.18 -0.90
CA ASN A 497 -8.68 -2.71 -1.27
C ASN A 497 -8.82 -1.59 -2.29
N ILE A 498 -7.81 -0.73 -2.35
CA ILE A 498 -7.85 0.48 -3.18
C ILE A 498 -7.73 0.18 -4.68
N THR A 499 -6.97 -0.86 -5.06
CA THR A 499 -6.78 -1.21 -6.47
C THR A 499 -8.07 -1.69 -7.12
N ALA A 500 -8.87 -2.50 -6.42
CA ALA A 500 -10.19 -2.93 -6.87
C ALA A 500 -11.17 -1.75 -6.95
N LEU A 501 -11.16 -0.84 -5.97
CA LEU A 501 -11.98 0.37 -6.01
C LEU A 501 -11.71 1.19 -7.27
N PHE A 502 -10.45 1.51 -7.55
CA PHE A 502 -10.07 2.28 -8.75
C PHE A 502 -10.26 1.50 -10.05
N THR A 503 -10.19 0.16 -10.02
CA THR A 503 -10.53 -0.67 -11.18
C THR A 503 -12.03 -0.58 -11.51
N HIS A 504 -12.89 -0.58 -10.49
CA HIS A 504 -14.33 -0.39 -10.70
C HIS A 504 -14.66 1.00 -11.22
N ILE A 505 -14.01 2.05 -10.68
CA ILE A 505 -14.18 3.43 -11.16
C ILE A 505 -13.73 3.56 -12.61
N ALA A 506 -12.55 3.03 -12.96
CA ALA A 506 -12.02 3.09 -14.33
C ALA A 506 -12.93 2.36 -15.36
N ASN A 507 -13.67 1.33 -14.91
CA ASN A 507 -14.61 0.60 -15.75
C ASN A 507 -16.02 1.22 -15.81
N TYR A 508 -16.27 2.29 -15.04
CA TYR A 508 -17.56 2.96 -15.01
C TYR A 508 -17.68 3.97 -16.16
N THR A 509 -18.66 3.78 -17.04
CA THR A 509 -18.82 4.57 -18.28
C THR A 509 -19.94 5.60 -18.25
N ASP A 510 -20.86 5.48 -17.29
CA ASP A 510 -21.99 6.41 -17.17
C ASP A 510 -21.48 7.79 -16.70
N PRO A 511 -22.14 8.90 -17.10
CA PRO A 511 -21.72 10.23 -16.68
C PRO A 511 -21.83 10.38 -15.16
N TRP A 512 -20.92 11.15 -14.58
CA TRP A 512 -20.94 11.50 -13.14
C TRP A 512 -22.21 12.30 -12.76
N PRO A 513 -22.65 12.24 -11.49
CA PRO A 513 -23.92 12.80 -11.06
C PRO A 513 -24.02 14.30 -11.31
N ASN A 514 -25.15 14.71 -11.88
CA ASN A 514 -25.50 16.12 -12.14
C ASN A 514 -26.51 16.71 -11.14
N ARG A 515 -26.93 15.91 -10.15
CA ARG A 515 -27.71 16.29 -8.96
C ARG A 515 -27.76 15.13 -7.98
N LEU A 516 -28.26 15.36 -6.77
CA LEU A 516 -28.56 14.35 -5.78
C LEU A 516 -30.05 13.96 -5.82
N ASN A 517 -30.32 12.66 -5.83
CA ASN A 517 -31.66 12.08 -5.67
C ASN A 517 -31.63 11.08 -4.50
N VAL A 518 -31.89 11.59 -3.30
CA VAL A 518 -31.83 10.81 -2.05
C VAL A 518 -32.71 9.54 -2.10
N PRO A 519 -33.97 9.56 -2.60
CA PRO A 519 -34.77 8.34 -2.71
C PRO A 519 -34.11 7.20 -3.49
N ASN A 520 -33.44 7.51 -4.61
CA ASN A 520 -32.75 6.50 -5.42
C ASN A 520 -31.56 5.90 -4.66
N VAL A 521 -30.75 6.75 -4.01
CA VAL A 521 -29.63 6.31 -3.17
C VAL A 521 -30.12 5.42 -2.03
N LEU A 522 -31.17 5.85 -1.31
CA LEU A 522 -31.75 5.08 -0.19
C LEU A 522 -32.33 3.75 -0.65
N THR A 523 -32.86 3.66 -1.87
CA THR A 523 -33.36 2.40 -2.43
C THR A 523 -32.23 1.38 -2.60
N THR A 524 -31.09 1.80 -3.13
CA THR A 524 -29.90 0.96 -3.29
C THR A 524 -29.28 0.59 -1.94
N VAL A 525 -29.21 1.55 -1.01
CA VAL A 525 -28.78 1.29 0.37
C VAL A 525 -29.66 0.25 1.05
N ASN A 526 -30.98 0.35 0.92
CA ASN A 526 -31.91 -0.62 1.49
C ASN A 526 -31.67 -2.04 0.94
N GLN A 527 -31.43 -2.16 -0.38
CA GLN A 527 -31.07 -3.44 -1.00
C GLN A 527 -29.74 -3.98 -0.48
N HIS A 528 -28.73 -3.12 -0.33
CA HIS A 528 -27.42 -3.49 0.21
C HIS A 528 -27.51 -3.98 1.66
N LEU A 529 -28.16 -3.22 2.54
CA LEU A 529 -28.37 -3.59 3.95
C LEU A 529 -29.11 -4.92 4.08
N ARG A 530 -30.11 -5.15 3.21
CA ARG A 530 -30.81 -6.44 3.15
C ARG A 530 -29.88 -7.58 2.75
N ASN A 531 -29.09 -7.41 1.69
CA ASN A 531 -28.16 -8.43 1.21
C ASN A 531 -27.10 -8.75 2.26
N GLN A 532 -26.54 -7.73 2.91
CA GLN A 532 -25.57 -7.89 3.99
C GLN A 532 -26.20 -8.65 5.18
N THR A 533 -27.43 -8.31 5.56
CA THR A 533 -28.15 -9.02 6.63
C THR A 533 -28.36 -10.49 6.28
N LEU A 534 -28.69 -10.81 5.02
CA LEU A 534 -28.83 -12.20 4.56
C LEU A 534 -27.49 -12.95 4.59
N GLN A 535 -26.39 -12.28 4.25
CA GLN A 535 -25.04 -12.84 4.36
C GLN A 535 -24.67 -13.12 5.81
N ASP A 536 -24.93 -12.18 6.72
CA ASP A 536 -24.69 -12.34 8.16
C ASP A 536 -25.51 -13.50 8.75
N ILE A 537 -26.76 -13.67 8.32
CA ILE A 537 -27.61 -14.81 8.71
C ILE A 537 -27.00 -16.13 8.22
N ASN A 538 -26.58 -16.20 6.95
CA ASN A 538 -25.98 -17.41 6.39
C ASN A 538 -24.65 -17.76 7.09
N ALA A 539 -23.85 -16.74 7.39
CA ALA A 539 -22.60 -16.85 8.13
C ALA A 539 -22.78 -17.10 9.63
N LYS A 540 -24.03 -17.03 10.15
CA LYS A 540 -24.33 -17.10 11.59
C LYS A 540 -23.50 -16.10 12.41
N ALA A 541 -23.29 -14.91 11.85
CA ALA A 541 -22.48 -13.86 12.44
C ALA A 541 -23.11 -13.34 13.74
N SER A 542 -22.28 -13.14 14.77
CA SER A 542 -22.67 -12.60 16.07
C SER A 542 -22.34 -11.11 16.23
N ALA A 543 -21.39 -10.62 15.43
CA ALA A 543 -20.95 -9.23 15.36
C ALA A 543 -20.35 -8.94 13.99
N GLY A 544 -20.12 -7.67 13.69
CA GLY A 544 -19.53 -7.25 12.42
C GLY A 544 -19.27 -5.76 12.35
N ARG A 545 -18.78 -5.30 11.20
CA ARG A 545 -18.63 -3.87 10.91
C ARG A 545 -19.99 -3.18 10.83
N SER A 546 -20.03 -1.92 11.28
CA SER A 546 -21.22 -1.07 11.13
C SER A 546 -21.24 -0.48 9.73
N THR A 547 -22.43 -0.39 9.14
CA THR A 547 -22.62 0.21 7.81
C THR A 547 -22.84 1.70 7.98
N VAL A 548 -22.03 2.51 7.29
CA VAL A 548 -22.09 3.97 7.32
C VAL A 548 -22.44 4.45 5.92
N ILE A 549 -23.50 5.22 5.81
CA ILE A 549 -23.95 5.84 4.56
C ILE A 549 -23.61 7.31 4.63
N LEU A 550 -22.59 7.73 3.87
CA LEU A 550 -22.19 9.12 3.74
C LEU A 550 -22.85 9.72 2.50
N ILE A 551 -23.86 10.56 2.72
CA ILE A 551 -24.49 11.38 1.67
C ILE A 551 -23.77 12.72 1.67
N LEU A 552 -22.95 12.92 0.66
CA LEU A 552 -22.12 14.10 0.49
C LEU A 552 -22.74 15.02 -0.57
N SER A 553 -23.26 16.14 -0.11
CA SER A 553 -23.98 17.12 -0.93
C SER A 553 -23.55 18.54 -0.57
N PRO A 554 -22.34 18.98 -0.96
CA PRO A 554 -21.84 20.30 -0.60
C PRO A 554 -22.76 21.44 -1.02
N THR A 555 -23.45 21.33 -2.17
CA THR A 555 -24.30 22.42 -2.69
C THR A 555 -25.74 21.99 -2.99
N ASP A 556 -25.97 20.77 -3.47
CA ASP A 556 -27.31 20.36 -3.86
C ASP A 556 -28.20 20.02 -2.65
N GLN A 557 -29.51 20.19 -2.81
CA GLN A 557 -30.50 19.89 -1.77
C GLN A 557 -31.68 19.10 -2.31
N PRO A 558 -32.22 18.15 -1.53
CA PRO A 558 -33.39 17.39 -1.96
C PRO A 558 -34.63 18.29 -2.05
N SER A 559 -35.43 18.10 -3.09
CA SER A 559 -36.72 18.78 -3.25
C SER A 559 -37.77 18.26 -2.26
N GLY A 560 -38.84 19.02 -2.01
CA GLY A 560 -39.89 18.63 -1.06
C GLY A 560 -40.51 17.25 -1.31
N ASN A 561 -40.78 16.88 -2.57
CA ASN A 561 -41.28 15.55 -2.92
C ASN A 561 -40.24 14.44 -2.68
N GLU A 562 -38.95 14.73 -2.87
CA GLU A 562 -37.88 13.80 -2.57
C GLU A 562 -37.71 13.59 -1.07
N ILE A 563 -37.89 14.63 -0.25
CA ILE A 563 -37.88 14.54 1.22
C ILE A 563 -38.99 13.59 1.71
N GLU A 564 -40.22 13.74 1.23
CA GLU A 564 -41.35 12.89 1.65
C GLU A 564 -41.16 11.42 1.25
N ARG A 565 -40.68 11.17 0.02
CA ARG A 565 -40.32 9.81 -0.41
C ARG A 565 -39.17 9.23 0.40
N SER A 566 -38.16 10.05 0.69
CA SER A 566 -37.01 9.65 1.52
C SER A 566 -37.45 9.30 2.93
N ARG A 567 -38.37 10.05 3.55
CA ARG A 567 -38.93 9.75 4.87
C ARG A 567 -39.60 8.38 4.89
N THR A 568 -40.38 8.06 3.86
CA THR A 568 -41.05 6.75 3.73
C THR A 568 -40.04 5.60 3.65
N ILE A 569 -39.00 5.73 2.83
CA ILE A 569 -37.95 4.71 2.69
C ILE A 569 -37.14 4.61 3.98
N MET A 570 -36.78 5.75 4.58
CA MET A 570 -36.02 5.81 5.82
C MET A 570 -36.77 5.13 6.96
N HIS A 571 -38.08 5.35 7.08
CA HIS A 571 -38.91 4.65 8.07
C HIS A 571 -38.83 3.11 7.89
N SER A 572 -38.84 2.62 6.64
CA SER A 572 -38.64 1.20 6.35
C SER A 572 -37.24 0.71 6.73
N ILE A 573 -36.21 1.51 6.49
CA ILE A 573 -34.83 1.17 6.84
C ILE A 573 -34.68 1.12 8.36
N ARG A 574 -35.14 2.15 9.08
CA ARG A 574 -35.02 2.26 10.55
C ARG A 574 -35.82 1.22 11.32
N SER A 575 -36.90 0.71 10.75
CA SER A 575 -37.67 -0.41 11.33
C SER A 575 -37.04 -1.78 11.12
N SER A 576 -36.07 -1.91 10.20
CA SER A 576 -35.48 -3.19 9.79
C SER A 576 -33.98 -3.31 10.07
N PHE A 577 -33.24 -2.20 10.03
CA PHE A 577 -31.77 -2.14 10.09
C PHE A 577 -31.30 -1.11 11.12
N PHE A 578 -31.15 -1.55 12.36
CA PHE A 578 -30.88 -0.67 13.50
C PHE A 578 -29.42 -0.23 13.62
N ASP A 579 -28.49 -0.96 13.02
CA ASP A 579 -27.04 -0.72 13.15
C ASP A 579 -26.45 0.06 11.96
N ALA A 580 -27.30 0.73 11.17
CA ALA A 580 -26.89 1.55 10.04
C ALA A 580 -26.77 3.03 10.45
N TYR A 581 -25.61 3.63 10.17
CA TYR A 581 -25.31 5.03 10.42
C TYR A 581 -25.55 5.85 9.17
N PHE A 582 -26.22 7.00 9.31
CA PHE A 582 -26.39 7.96 8.22
C PHE A 582 -25.65 9.25 8.53
N ALA A 583 -24.66 9.56 7.71
CA ALA A 583 -23.90 10.80 7.77
C ALA A 583 -24.30 11.68 6.60
N TYR A 584 -24.85 12.85 6.90
CA TYR A 584 -25.20 13.88 5.92
C TYR A 584 -24.16 14.99 6.01
N ALA A 585 -23.50 15.27 4.89
CA ALA A 585 -22.47 16.30 4.81
C ALA A 585 -22.85 17.33 3.75
N ALA A 586 -23.19 18.54 4.20
CA ALA A 586 -23.66 19.63 3.34
C ALA A 586 -23.33 21.00 3.96
N GLN A 587 -23.33 22.07 3.15
CA GLN A 587 -23.24 23.43 3.69
C GLN A 587 -24.51 23.82 4.48
N ASP A 588 -25.68 23.35 4.01
CA ASP A 588 -26.95 23.51 4.70
C ASP A 588 -27.62 22.13 4.89
N LEU A 589 -27.88 21.81 6.15
CA LEU A 589 -28.37 20.50 6.59
C LEU A 589 -29.88 20.48 6.87
N THR A 590 -30.56 21.61 6.76
CA THR A 590 -31.96 21.78 7.20
C THR A 590 -32.90 20.76 6.55
N ASN A 591 -32.77 20.58 5.23
CA ASN A 591 -33.60 19.64 4.48
C ASN A 591 -33.26 18.16 4.74
N PHE A 592 -32.01 17.85 5.07
CA PHE A 592 -31.60 16.49 5.45
C PHE A 592 -32.08 16.12 6.85
N GLN A 593 -32.07 17.07 7.79
CA GLN A 593 -32.63 16.89 9.14
C GLN A 593 -34.13 16.53 9.06
N ASN A 594 -34.87 17.19 8.15
CA ASN A 594 -36.30 16.96 7.95
C ASN A 594 -36.67 15.53 7.47
N ILE A 595 -35.72 14.77 6.95
CA ILE A 595 -35.92 13.36 6.58
C ILE A 595 -36.04 12.49 7.84
N ASN A 596 -35.35 12.84 8.93
CA ASN A 596 -35.18 11.99 10.11
C ASN A 596 -35.90 12.49 11.38
N ASN A 597 -36.71 13.55 11.29
CA ASN A 597 -37.37 14.22 12.44
C ASN A 597 -38.16 13.29 13.39
N GLU A 598 -38.55 12.08 12.97
CA GLU A 598 -39.27 11.11 13.81
C GLU A 598 -38.35 10.19 14.63
N TYR A 599 -37.08 10.03 14.25
CA TYR A 599 -36.17 9.01 14.78
C TYR A 599 -34.75 9.57 14.97
N LEU A 600 -34.57 10.52 15.88
CA LEU A 600 -33.24 10.92 16.34
C LEU A 600 -32.61 9.80 17.19
N ASP A 601 -32.13 8.74 16.54
CA ASP A 601 -31.26 7.74 17.17
C ASP A 601 -29.80 8.23 17.17
N TYR A 602 -28.95 7.60 17.99
CA TYR A 602 -27.50 7.82 18.07
C TYR A 602 -26.73 7.47 16.78
N SER A 603 -27.42 7.19 15.68
CA SER A 603 -26.88 6.66 14.42
C SER A 603 -26.98 7.69 13.28
N GLU A 604 -27.08 8.97 13.61
CA GLU A 604 -27.16 10.08 12.66
C GLU A 604 -26.07 11.09 12.91
N MET A 605 -25.42 11.53 11.84
CA MET A 605 -24.37 12.52 11.86
C MET A 605 -24.71 13.61 10.86
N PHE A 606 -24.77 14.84 11.34
CA PHE A 606 -24.99 16.02 10.50
C PHE A 606 -23.70 16.84 10.51
N ILE A 607 -23.00 16.86 9.38
CA ILE A 607 -21.66 17.44 9.25
C ILE A 607 -21.77 18.69 8.39
N THR A 608 -21.62 19.85 9.02
CA THR A 608 -21.63 21.13 8.29
C THR A 608 -20.32 21.29 7.53
N LEU A 609 -20.42 21.51 6.22
CA LEU A 609 -19.26 21.71 5.36
C LEU A 609 -18.93 23.21 5.23
N PRO A 610 -17.64 23.59 5.30
CA PRO A 610 -17.23 24.99 5.17
C PRO A 610 -17.18 25.48 3.71
N SER A 611 -16.96 24.57 2.76
CA SER A 611 -16.81 24.89 1.33
C SER A 611 -17.09 23.65 0.46
N THR A 612 -16.97 23.78 -0.85
CA THR A 612 -17.01 22.67 -1.82
C THR A 612 -15.63 22.07 -2.10
N CYS A 613 -14.56 22.63 -1.52
CA CYS A 613 -13.19 22.20 -1.74
C CYS A 613 -12.95 20.81 -1.13
N VAL A 614 -12.34 19.89 -1.87
CA VAL A 614 -12.15 18.50 -1.43
C VAL A 614 -11.35 18.42 -0.13
N GLN A 615 -10.30 19.23 0.02
CA GLN A 615 -9.45 19.27 1.22
C GLN A 615 -10.24 19.70 2.46
N ASP A 616 -11.10 20.70 2.33
CA ASP A 616 -11.90 21.20 3.46
C ASP A 616 -12.97 20.19 3.87
N VAL A 617 -13.62 19.55 2.88
CA VAL A 617 -14.57 18.47 3.10
C VAL A 617 -13.89 17.28 3.78
N ALA A 618 -12.73 16.85 3.29
CA ALA A 618 -11.93 15.79 3.89
C ALA A 618 -11.60 16.11 5.37
N SER A 619 -11.19 17.34 5.67
CA SER A 619 -10.90 17.78 7.04
C SER A 619 -12.13 17.73 7.97
N ALA A 620 -13.29 18.16 7.47
CA ALA A 620 -14.55 18.09 8.21
C ALA A 620 -14.95 16.63 8.49
N ILE A 621 -14.93 15.77 7.47
CA ILE A 621 -15.26 14.35 7.62
C ILE A 621 -14.28 13.64 8.55
N ASN A 622 -12.97 13.96 8.48
CA ASN A 622 -11.98 13.42 9.39
C ASN A 622 -12.34 13.72 10.86
N THR A 623 -12.67 14.98 11.13
CA THR A 623 -12.94 15.48 12.48
C THR A 623 -14.25 14.92 13.04
N PHE A 624 -15.31 14.93 12.24
CA PHE A 624 -16.66 14.63 12.71
C PHE A 624 -17.12 13.18 12.47
N MET A 625 -16.39 12.39 11.66
CA MET A 625 -16.75 11.00 11.35
C MET A 625 -15.63 10.03 11.71
N ILE A 626 -14.43 10.23 11.13
CA ILE A 626 -13.33 9.26 11.26
C ILE A 626 -12.80 9.22 12.70
N LYS A 627 -12.50 10.39 13.29
CA LYS A 627 -11.99 10.50 14.66
C LYS A 627 -13.02 10.22 15.75
N ASN A 628 -14.30 10.15 15.40
CA ASN A 628 -15.37 9.82 16.33
C ASN A 628 -15.51 8.30 16.62
N ASP A 629 -14.63 7.46 16.07
CA ASP A 629 -14.47 6.02 16.36
C ASP A 629 -15.81 5.26 16.31
N ILE A 630 -16.40 5.20 15.11
CA ILE A 630 -17.67 4.50 14.88
C ILE A 630 -17.52 3.03 15.32
N PRO A 631 -18.30 2.59 16.32
CA PRO A 631 -18.14 1.26 16.89
C PRO A 631 -18.64 0.20 15.92
N LYS A 632 -18.04 -0.99 15.98
CA LYS A 632 -18.57 -2.21 15.38
C LYS A 632 -19.90 -2.59 16.02
N ARG A 633 -20.73 -3.34 15.30
CA ARG A 633 -22.04 -3.77 15.81
C ARG A 633 -21.96 -5.18 16.40
N ILE A 634 -22.60 -5.37 17.55
CA ILE A 634 -22.94 -6.69 18.10
C ILE A 634 -24.46 -6.81 18.03
N PHE A 635 -24.96 -7.82 17.31
CA PHE A 635 -26.38 -7.95 16.99
C PHE A 635 -26.91 -9.35 17.26
N GLY A 636 -28.22 -9.45 17.53
CA GLY A 636 -28.91 -10.72 17.75
C GLY A 636 -29.05 -11.52 16.45
N ALA A 637 -28.96 -12.85 16.51
CA ALA A 637 -29.19 -13.70 15.34
C ALA A 637 -30.67 -13.68 14.90
N ALA A 638 -30.92 -14.05 13.65
CA ALA A 638 -32.28 -14.23 13.14
C ALA A 638 -32.86 -15.56 13.62
N CYS A 639 -34.07 -15.52 14.21
CA CYS A 639 -34.71 -16.68 14.84
C CYS A 639 -35.96 -17.11 14.03
N PRO A 640 -36.12 -18.42 13.72
CA PRO A 640 -37.25 -18.91 12.91
C PRO A 640 -38.62 -18.84 13.63
N SER A 641 -38.64 -18.80 14.96
CA SER A 641 -39.82 -18.52 15.79
C SER A 641 -39.35 -18.21 17.22
N ASN A 642 -40.25 -17.78 18.12
CA ASN A 642 -39.96 -17.52 19.55
C ASN A 642 -39.37 -18.77 20.24
N GLY A 643 -38.05 -18.89 20.18
CA GLY A 643 -37.22 -19.93 20.76
C GLY A 643 -35.79 -19.39 20.80
N THR A 644 -35.29 -19.15 22.00
CA THR A 644 -34.16 -18.27 22.32
C THR A 644 -32.77 -18.86 22.02
N THR A 645 -32.70 -20.08 21.52
CA THR A 645 -31.43 -20.74 21.16
C THR A 645 -31.15 -20.54 19.69
N PHE A 646 -30.24 -19.61 19.39
CA PHE A 646 -29.69 -19.44 18.06
C PHE A 646 -28.25 -19.94 18.02
N TYR A 647 -27.88 -20.58 16.94
CA TYR A 647 -26.49 -20.96 16.68
C TYR A 647 -25.76 -19.75 16.12
N GLN A 648 -24.68 -19.34 16.76
CA GLN A 648 -23.78 -18.29 16.29
C GLN A 648 -22.37 -18.85 16.15
N ILE A 649 -21.59 -18.24 15.27
CA ILE A 649 -20.14 -18.42 15.23
C ILE A 649 -19.52 -17.31 16.08
N GLU A 650 -18.51 -17.65 16.88
CA GLU A 650 -17.74 -16.66 17.64
C GLU A 650 -17.13 -15.66 16.67
N TYR A 651 -17.31 -14.36 16.93
CA TYR A 651 -16.74 -13.32 16.09
C TYR A 651 -15.27 -13.10 16.46
N GLU A 652 -14.38 -13.32 15.51
CA GLU A 652 -12.95 -13.10 15.67
C GLU A 652 -12.57 -11.67 15.29
N ASP A 653 -11.90 -10.98 16.20
CA ASP A 653 -11.32 -9.66 15.96
C ASP A 653 -9.97 -9.49 16.62
N SER A 654 -9.34 -8.35 16.34
CA SER A 654 -7.99 -8.07 16.82
C SER A 654 -7.77 -6.60 17.17
N VAL A 655 -6.80 -6.38 18.05
CA VAL A 655 -6.39 -5.05 18.49
C VAL A 655 -4.87 -4.95 18.55
N MET A 656 -4.32 -3.82 18.07
CA MET A 656 -2.89 -3.53 18.14
C MET A 656 -2.56 -2.81 19.45
N ALA A 657 -1.29 -2.84 19.86
CA ALA A 657 -0.81 -2.03 20.98
C ALA A 657 -1.22 -0.56 20.81
N LYS A 658 -1.63 0.10 21.90
CA LYS A 658 -2.05 1.53 21.94
C LYS A 658 -3.30 1.89 21.13
N THR A 659 -3.92 0.94 20.43
CA THR A 659 -5.20 1.15 19.74
C THR A 659 -6.36 0.60 20.57
N LYS A 660 -7.57 1.09 20.29
CA LYS A 660 -8.82 0.62 20.87
C LYS A 660 -9.76 0.13 19.77
N ARG A 661 -10.64 -0.80 20.15
CA ARG A 661 -11.73 -1.30 19.30
C ARG A 661 -13.04 -1.14 20.03
N GLY A 662 -13.92 -0.30 19.49
CA GLY A 662 -15.26 -0.05 20.02
C GLY A 662 -16.30 -0.99 19.43
N TYR A 663 -17.25 -1.39 20.27
CA TYR A 663 -18.43 -2.17 19.91
C TYR A 663 -19.68 -1.53 20.52
N ARG A 664 -20.81 -1.67 19.83
CA ARG A 664 -22.13 -1.19 20.27
C ARG A 664 -23.17 -2.29 20.06
N ILE A 665 -24.03 -2.48 21.06
CA ILE A 665 -25.30 -3.19 20.92
C ILE A 665 -26.41 -2.14 20.85
N HIS A 666 -27.15 -2.13 19.75
CA HIS A 666 -28.28 -1.22 19.58
C HIS A 666 -29.41 -1.51 20.60
N PRO A 667 -30.09 -0.48 21.16
CA PRO A 667 -31.16 -0.65 22.14
C PRO A 667 -32.25 -1.65 21.78
N PHE A 668 -32.57 -1.80 20.49
CA PHE A 668 -33.52 -2.79 19.98
C PHE A 668 -33.23 -4.21 20.50
N TYR A 669 -31.97 -4.63 20.45
CA TYR A 669 -31.55 -5.98 20.86
C TYR A 669 -31.60 -6.18 22.39
N LEU A 670 -31.61 -5.08 23.15
CA LEU A 670 -31.64 -5.08 24.62
C LEU A 670 -33.06 -5.11 25.18
N ARG A 671 -34.03 -4.53 24.46
CA ARG A 671 -35.43 -4.41 24.92
C ARG A 671 -36.07 -5.78 25.12
N GLN A 672 -36.88 -5.87 26.18
CA GLN A 672 -37.69 -7.06 26.52
C GLN A 672 -36.85 -8.32 26.84
N GLN A 673 -35.57 -8.15 27.19
CA GLN A 673 -34.69 -9.24 27.59
C GLN A 673 -34.40 -9.18 29.10
N PRO A 674 -34.54 -10.29 29.84
CA PRO A 674 -34.28 -10.29 31.28
C PRO A 674 -32.78 -10.33 31.62
N LEU A 675 -31.99 -11.00 30.77
CA LEU A 675 -30.56 -11.20 30.96
C LEU A 675 -29.87 -11.31 29.60
N ILE A 676 -28.82 -10.52 29.42
CA ILE A 676 -27.93 -10.60 28.27
C ILE A 676 -26.52 -10.91 28.78
N ARG A 677 -25.84 -11.83 28.10
CA ARG A 677 -24.44 -12.16 28.42
C ARG A 677 -23.58 -11.89 27.20
N VAL A 678 -22.52 -11.11 27.38
CA VAL A 678 -21.50 -10.87 26.33
C VAL A 678 -20.18 -11.40 26.85
N GLN A 679 -19.65 -12.38 26.14
CA GLN A 679 -18.44 -13.09 26.50
C GLN A 679 -17.30 -12.65 25.58
N PHE A 680 -16.17 -12.31 26.20
CA PHE A 680 -14.90 -12.05 25.52
C PHE A 680 -13.92 -13.15 25.90
N ARG A 681 -13.31 -13.77 24.90
CA ARG A 681 -12.26 -14.78 25.05
C ARG A 681 -10.98 -14.28 24.42
N ASN A 682 -9.93 -14.14 25.21
CA ASN A 682 -8.62 -13.73 24.70
C ASN A 682 -7.89 -14.92 24.04
N SER A 683 -7.08 -14.64 23.03
CA SER A 683 -6.15 -15.61 22.43
C SER A 683 -4.84 -15.70 23.23
N ASN A 684 -3.80 -16.29 22.64
CA ASN A 684 -2.50 -16.57 23.27
C ASN A 684 -1.44 -15.48 23.01
N TYR A 685 -1.84 -14.28 22.59
CA TYR A 685 -0.92 -13.29 22.02
C TYR A 685 -0.65 -12.09 22.93
N GLY A 686 -1.10 -12.13 24.18
CA GLY A 686 -0.93 -11.06 25.17
C GLY A 686 -2.13 -10.94 26.09
N THR A 687 -2.30 -9.77 26.72
CA THR A 687 -3.42 -9.47 27.61
C THR A 687 -4.26 -8.32 27.08
N ILE A 688 -5.59 -8.48 27.11
CA ILE A 688 -6.53 -7.44 26.71
C ILE A 688 -7.26 -6.86 27.92
N LEU A 689 -7.61 -5.58 27.86
CA LEU A 689 -8.52 -4.92 28.77
C LEU A 689 -9.84 -4.69 28.05
N VAL A 690 -10.94 -5.19 28.62
CA VAL A 690 -12.29 -4.98 28.08
C VAL A 690 -13.07 -4.13 29.06
N CYS A 691 -13.56 -2.98 28.60
CA CYS A 691 -14.39 -2.07 29.38
C CYS A 691 -15.81 -2.01 28.81
N MET A 692 -16.82 -2.17 29.67
CA MET A 692 -18.22 -2.02 29.34
C MET A 692 -18.76 -0.72 29.96
N PHE A 693 -19.55 0.02 29.20
CA PHE A 693 -20.28 1.21 29.67
C PHE A 693 -21.62 1.38 28.94
N ARG A 694 -22.47 2.26 29.47
CA ARG A 694 -23.85 2.46 28.98
C ARG A 694 -24.18 3.94 28.86
N GLY A 695 -24.79 4.32 27.74
CA GLY A 695 -25.17 5.71 27.48
C GLY A 695 -24.00 6.68 27.69
N ALA A 696 -24.27 7.84 28.29
CA ALA A 696 -23.27 8.86 28.63
C ALA A 696 -22.64 8.66 30.03
N GLU A 697 -22.84 7.50 30.67
CA GLU A 697 -22.32 7.27 32.02
C GLU A 697 -20.80 7.16 32.02
N ALA A 698 -20.14 7.86 32.95
CA ALA A 698 -18.68 7.86 33.11
C ALA A 698 -18.13 6.58 33.77
N THR A 699 -18.99 5.74 34.36
CA THR A 699 -18.54 4.53 35.08
C THR A 699 -18.33 3.39 34.09
N GLN A 700 -17.06 3.04 33.88
CA GLN A 700 -16.65 1.92 33.03
C GLN A 700 -16.37 0.69 33.90
N SER A 701 -17.05 -0.43 33.62
CA SER A 701 -16.73 -1.72 34.22
C SER A 701 -15.66 -2.39 33.37
N CYS A 702 -14.41 -2.37 33.85
CA CYS A 702 -13.26 -2.90 33.11
C CYS A 702 -12.75 -4.21 33.71
N GLN A 703 -12.33 -5.13 32.85
CA GLN A 703 -11.78 -6.42 33.23
C GLN A 703 -10.56 -6.74 32.38
N LEU A 704 -9.45 -7.07 33.05
CA LEU A 704 -8.24 -7.56 32.40
C LEU A 704 -8.40 -9.05 32.11
N ILE A 705 -8.29 -9.43 30.85
CA ILE A 705 -8.41 -10.82 30.40
C ILE A 705 -7.01 -11.31 30.00
N GLY A 706 -6.47 -12.21 30.83
CA GLY A 706 -5.21 -12.89 30.54
C GLY A 706 -5.28 -13.84 29.34
N GLU A 707 -4.17 -14.48 29.01
CA GLU A 707 -4.10 -15.45 27.91
C GLU A 707 -5.10 -16.62 28.09
N ARG A 708 -5.81 -17.00 27.03
CA ARG A 708 -6.85 -18.06 27.02
C ARG A 708 -8.01 -17.88 27.99
N ASN A 709 -8.01 -16.80 28.77
CA ASN A 709 -9.05 -16.56 29.74
C ASN A 709 -10.29 -15.99 29.06
N ILE A 710 -11.39 -16.17 29.76
CA ILE A 710 -12.72 -15.78 29.29
C ILE A 710 -13.34 -14.92 30.38
N HIS A 711 -13.94 -13.80 29.98
CA HIS A 711 -14.77 -13.00 30.86
C HIS A 711 -16.15 -12.80 30.25
N THR A 712 -17.19 -12.85 31.08
CA THR A 712 -18.58 -12.68 30.65
C THR A 712 -19.21 -11.51 31.39
N PHE A 713 -19.56 -10.46 30.64
CA PHE A 713 -20.32 -9.33 31.12
C PHE A 713 -21.81 -9.67 31.13
N ASN A 714 -22.45 -9.52 32.29
CA ASN A 714 -23.87 -9.81 32.47
C ASN A 714 -24.65 -8.50 32.57
N LEU A 715 -25.58 -8.28 31.63
CA LEU A 715 -26.53 -7.18 31.68
C LEU A 715 -27.87 -7.73 32.18
N THR A 716 -28.14 -7.53 33.46
CA THR A 716 -29.43 -7.87 34.09
C THR A 716 -30.41 -6.72 33.93
N ALA A 717 -31.65 -6.99 33.51
CA ALA A 717 -32.67 -5.99 33.26
C ALA A 717 -32.14 -4.74 32.52
N PRO A 718 -31.57 -4.90 31.31
CA PRO A 718 -30.81 -3.86 30.62
C PRO A 718 -31.62 -2.58 30.38
N CYS A 719 -32.93 -2.62 30.19
CA CYS A 719 -33.68 -1.39 29.91
C CYS A 719 -34.37 -0.88 31.18
N PRO A 720 -34.14 0.39 31.59
CA PRO A 720 -34.83 0.99 32.74
C PRO A 720 -36.35 1.02 32.57
N SER A 721 -36.83 1.19 31.34
CA SER A 721 -38.25 1.09 30.98
C SER A 721 -38.43 0.42 29.62
N PRO A 722 -39.66 0.03 29.24
CA PRO A 722 -39.94 -0.52 27.91
C PRO A 722 -39.64 0.47 26.77
N ASP A 723 -39.86 1.76 27.00
CA ASP A 723 -39.74 2.82 25.98
C ASP A 723 -38.32 3.41 25.91
N PHE A 724 -37.60 3.42 27.03
CA PHE A 724 -36.25 3.97 27.13
C PHE A 724 -35.23 2.88 27.43
N CYS A 725 -34.26 2.71 26.53
CA CYS A 725 -33.16 1.77 26.72
C CYS A 725 -31.85 2.36 26.17
N PRO A 726 -30.84 2.60 27.02
CA PRO A 726 -29.56 3.10 26.53
C PRO A 726 -28.75 1.98 25.86
N PRO A 727 -27.97 2.30 24.80
CA PRO A 727 -27.08 1.32 24.15
C PRO A 727 -26.04 0.78 25.13
N ALA A 728 -25.55 -0.42 24.86
CA ALA A 728 -24.40 -0.99 25.56
C ALA A 728 -23.16 -0.87 24.68
N HIS A 729 -22.07 -0.38 25.26
CA HIS A 729 -20.80 -0.21 24.56
C HIS A 729 -19.72 -1.06 25.21
N PHE A 730 -18.83 -1.60 24.38
CA PHE A 730 -17.62 -2.30 24.81
C PHE A 730 -16.41 -1.69 24.12
N VAL A 731 -15.33 -1.51 24.84
CA VAL A 731 -14.05 -1.08 24.29
C VAL A 731 -13.00 -2.09 24.68
N VAL A 732 -12.28 -2.61 23.69
CA VAL A 732 -11.17 -3.56 23.85
C VAL A 732 -9.86 -2.85 23.54
N THR A 733 -8.88 -2.98 24.43
CA THR A 733 -7.51 -2.47 24.23
C THR A 733 -6.49 -3.55 24.55
N ALA A 734 -5.35 -3.54 23.85
CA ALA A 734 -4.21 -4.39 24.20
C ALA A 734 -3.38 -3.72 25.30
N THR A 735 -3.19 -4.39 26.43
CA THR A 735 -2.32 -3.93 27.52
C THR A 735 -0.89 -4.44 27.36
N THR A 736 -0.74 -5.69 26.93
CA THR A 736 0.56 -6.31 26.64
C THR A 736 0.46 -7.15 25.37
N THR A 737 1.57 -7.27 24.63
CA THR A 737 1.64 -8.01 23.37
C THR A 737 2.87 -8.92 23.39
N LEU A 738 2.68 -10.19 23.04
CA LEU A 738 3.78 -11.17 22.94
C LEU A 738 4.45 -11.18 21.57
N ASN A 739 4.07 -10.25 20.68
CA ASN A 739 4.56 -10.13 19.31
C ASN A 739 4.52 -11.45 18.52
N ALA A 740 3.41 -12.20 18.67
CA ALA A 740 3.28 -13.58 18.20
C ALA A 740 2.23 -13.79 17.09
N CYS A 741 1.50 -12.75 16.66
CA CYS A 741 0.48 -12.88 15.58
C CYS A 741 1.14 -13.31 14.27
N ALA A 742 0.90 -14.54 13.81
CA ALA A 742 1.57 -15.15 12.65
C ALA A 742 0.62 -15.52 11.50
N HIS A 743 -0.68 -15.33 11.69
CA HIS A 743 -1.69 -15.63 10.69
C HIS A 743 -1.53 -14.74 9.46
N ALA A 744 -2.02 -15.23 8.33
CA ALA A 744 -1.98 -14.49 7.07
C ALA A 744 -2.62 -13.09 7.19
N ASP A 745 -3.68 -12.97 7.99
CA ASP A 745 -4.47 -11.75 8.17
C ASP A 745 -3.88 -10.80 9.23
N CYS A 746 -2.78 -11.17 9.89
CA CYS A 746 -2.12 -10.31 10.87
C CYS A 746 -1.47 -9.10 10.17
N ARG A 747 -1.87 -7.89 10.52
CA ARG A 747 -1.22 -6.67 10.00
C ARG A 747 0.22 -6.57 10.51
N THR A 748 0.42 -6.75 11.81
CA THR A 748 1.73 -6.67 12.47
C THR A 748 1.89 -7.75 13.56
N PRO A 749 3.13 -8.10 13.94
CA PRO A 749 3.43 -9.06 14.99
C PRO A 749 2.74 -8.81 16.35
N ASN A 750 2.59 -7.55 16.75
CA ASN A 750 2.05 -7.12 18.04
C ASN A 750 0.52 -7.14 18.14
N GLN A 751 -0.17 -7.61 17.11
CA GLN A 751 -1.61 -7.74 17.14
C GLN A 751 -2.05 -8.84 18.14
N VAL A 752 -3.09 -8.56 18.93
CA VAL A 752 -3.69 -9.49 19.89
C VAL A 752 -5.10 -9.83 19.44
N ASP A 753 -5.32 -11.10 19.14
CA ASP A 753 -6.62 -11.61 18.69
C ASP A 753 -7.51 -12.00 19.87
N TYR A 754 -8.82 -11.83 19.70
CA TYR A 754 -9.83 -12.18 20.68
C TYR A 754 -11.15 -12.53 20.00
N TYR A 755 -12.02 -13.21 20.74
CA TYR A 755 -13.29 -13.73 20.26
C TYR A 755 -14.44 -13.16 21.07
N ILE A 756 -15.55 -12.85 20.40
CA ILE A 756 -16.78 -12.36 21.01
C ILE A 756 -17.90 -13.37 20.78
N GLN A 757 -18.64 -13.67 21.84
CA GLN A 757 -19.88 -14.44 21.79
C GLN A 757 -20.92 -13.79 22.68
N HIS A 758 -22.21 -13.88 22.34
CA HIS A 758 -23.27 -13.34 23.20
C HIS A 758 -24.48 -14.26 23.34
N SER A 759 -25.35 -14.00 24.31
CA SER A 759 -26.62 -14.71 24.44
C SER A 759 -27.68 -13.81 25.07
N GLY A 760 -28.94 -14.12 24.80
CA GLY A 760 -30.09 -13.37 25.32
C GLY A 760 -30.39 -12.07 24.58
N LEU A 761 -29.73 -11.77 23.46
CA LEU A 761 -30.15 -10.66 22.59
C LEU A 761 -31.49 -10.97 21.93
N ARG A 762 -32.35 -9.96 21.82
CA ARG A 762 -33.61 -10.06 21.08
C ARG A 762 -33.33 -10.39 19.62
N CYS A 763 -33.97 -11.43 19.08
CA CYS A 763 -33.79 -11.77 17.67
C CYS A 763 -34.49 -10.76 16.75
N LEU A 764 -33.95 -10.59 15.54
CA LEU A 764 -34.68 -9.95 14.45
C LEU A 764 -35.77 -10.92 13.97
N PRO A 765 -37.05 -10.51 13.90
CA PRO A 765 -38.06 -11.33 13.25
C PRO A 765 -37.67 -11.47 11.78
N LEU A 766 -37.63 -12.71 11.27
CA LEU A 766 -37.44 -12.94 9.83
C LEU A 766 -38.58 -12.22 9.09
N LEU A 767 -38.29 -11.10 8.44
CA LEU A 767 -39.21 -10.52 7.46
C LEU A 767 -39.40 -11.60 6.40
N GLY A 768 -40.64 -12.10 6.33
CA GLY A 768 -41.01 -13.35 5.69
C GLY A 768 -40.13 -13.73 4.52
N SER A 769 -39.33 -14.78 4.72
CA SER A 769 -39.19 -15.76 3.66
C SER A 769 -40.63 -16.13 3.26
N GLY A 770 -41.10 -15.59 2.14
CA GLY A 770 -42.12 -16.29 1.38
C GLY A 770 -41.58 -17.71 1.29
N ALA A 771 -42.23 -18.62 2.01
CA ALA A 771 -41.83 -20.00 2.06
C ALA A 771 -41.55 -20.41 0.62
N ALA A 772 -40.30 -20.73 0.31
CA ALA A 772 -40.04 -21.50 -0.89
C ALA A 772 -41.01 -22.68 -0.77
N PRO A 773 -41.99 -22.82 -1.67
CA PRO A 773 -43.01 -23.85 -1.51
C PRO A 773 -42.24 -25.13 -1.31
N SER A 774 -42.45 -25.76 -0.15
CA SER A 774 -41.93 -27.09 0.13
C SER A 774 -42.12 -27.91 -1.12
N ASN A 775 -41.02 -28.48 -1.61
CA ASN A 775 -40.94 -29.15 -2.89
C ASN A 775 -41.98 -30.30 -2.94
N HIS A 776 -43.22 -29.98 -3.33
CA HIS A 776 -44.35 -30.92 -3.43
C HIS A 776 -44.22 -31.83 -4.65
N TRP A 777 -43.11 -31.75 -5.39
CA TRP A 777 -42.78 -32.64 -6.50
C TRP A 777 -42.62 -34.11 -6.10
N LYS A 778 -42.45 -34.44 -4.81
CA LYS A 778 -42.46 -35.84 -4.36
C LYS A 778 -43.85 -36.40 -4.06
N VAL A 779 -44.89 -35.57 -3.95
CA VAL A 779 -46.27 -36.04 -3.68
C VAL A 779 -47.06 -36.24 -4.98
N ASN A 780 -46.77 -35.47 -6.03
CA ASN A 780 -47.44 -35.63 -7.33
C ASN A 780 -46.89 -36.78 -8.19
N LEU A 781 -45.66 -37.26 -7.94
CA LEU A 781 -45.12 -38.46 -8.58
C LEU A 781 -45.68 -39.76 -7.97
N GLY A 782 -46.07 -39.74 -6.69
CA GLY A 782 -46.76 -40.86 -6.04
C GLY A 782 -48.21 -41.01 -6.49
N LEU A 783 -48.97 -39.92 -6.59
CA LEU A 783 -50.37 -39.98 -7.01
C LEU A 783 -50.55 -40.35 -8.50
N SER A 784 -49.67 -39.88 -9.40
CA SER A 784 -49.74 -40.29 -10.82
C SER A 784 -49.38 -41.76 -11.04
N LEU A 785 -48.51 -42.36 -10.21
CA LEU A 785 -48.18 -43.79 -10.31
C LEU A 785 -49.33 -44.69 -9.80
N VAL A 786 -50.03 -44.27 -8.74
CA VAL A 786 -51.20 -45.02 -8.22
C VAL A 786 -52.39 -44.94 -9.18
N ILE A 787 -52.60 -43.81 -9.87
CA ILE A 787 -53.66 -43.66 -10.87
C ILE A 787 -53.33 -44.45 -12.16
N LEU A 788 -52.05 -44.60 -12.53
CA LEU A 788 -51.65 -45.43 -13.68
C LEU A 788 -51.79 -46.94 -13.39
N ILE A 789 -51.56 -47.37 -12.15
CA ILE A 789 -51.70 -48.79 -11.73
C ILE A 789 -53.18 -49.19 -11.57
N LEU A 790 -54.07 -48.25 -11.23
CA LEU A 790 -55.52 -48.50 -11.13
C LEU A 790 -56.23 -48.50 -12.50
N TYR A 791 -55.60 -48.02 -13.58
CA TYR A 791 -56.15 -48.04 -14.95
C TYR A 791 -55.63 -49.21 -15.81
N LEU A 792 -54.77 -50.07 -15.26
CA LEU A 792 -54.17 -51.23 -15.95
C LEU A 792 -54.60 -52.59 -15.36
N ASN A 793 -55.71 -52.62 -14.60
CA ASN A 793 -56.42 -53.85 -14.20
C ASN A 793 -57.85 -53.85 -14.71
#